data_AF-A0A4V1Y1L8-F1
#
_entry.id   AF-A0A4V1Y1L8-F1
#
_cell.length_a   1.000
_cell.length_b   1.000
_cell.length_c   1.000
_cell.angle_alpha   90.00
_cell.angle_beta   90.00
_cell.angle_gamma   90.00
#
_symmetry.space_group_name_H-M   'P 1'
#
loop_
_entity.id
_entity.type
_entity.pdbx_description
1 polymer ?
#
loop_
_entity_poly.entity_id
_entity_poly.type
_entity_poly.pdbx_seq_one_letter_code
_entity_poly.pdbx_strand_id
1 'polypeptide(L)'
;MAAMRETTSAEERTQDQSTTATRAARKPRAAAKTRTKTSAKASGAMPPTVIAAKEPNLFGRVNILDVRPDAQDAVFPARVELGEPFTVSAQVFLEGRATVRATAVLKNPRGRVMARVPMTQTNTGLDIWTATLQAGSPTDLAPWDDGFADVLGQLGNWKVAIEGWADTYTDWVLDATARVNADAGSADAEGAIVRGSEILTRWAATRDAGLDATQRKVLRETAKQMLDATIPAAERLAIAQIDEIEALHTTNPLRDGLTASRDRVFHVERPKSSFSAWYQFFPRSEGATVNERGETTPGTLRTAVSGLERAKSEGFTIAYLPAVFPMDHSAPDARLFAVGTAAGGHDTVDPELGSMDDFKAFCARAHELGIEVALGLPLRCAPTHPWVAAHPEWFRRNADGSFMHALDAQGNPEPFYELDFDNDLTGLEREVERIIDVWIEAGATAFQIDEPQTEPVRFWQDVLAAVTKKHPEVLFLAEAFSRPALVRALAYAGFTQNHSYFPWRNTKEELEAFLTETNGEGGFYQHNTFWPATPDVLSDYLRDNGVAGHAVRAVLAAMGSPSWGIYNGYELMENNVIADGAAALGNERTEVRARDWSGAVEYGIAELLTSLNRIRAAHPATRSYHTLTVLPSANPAIVAFARQTPAQYTADGKPDTLLIVVNLDCYHEQQSSIHVDLNALGLPADRTYRVRDLLTDRTFDWSWDNFVSLAPWADVAHILSVEY
;
A
#
# COMPACT_ATOMS: atom_id res chain seq x y z
N MET A 1 -46.46 -6.72 38.16
CA MET A 1 -47.24 -7.11 39.35
C MET A 1 -46.80 -6.23 40.50
N ALA A 2 -47.79 -5.57 41.12
CA ALA A 2 -47.76 -4.78 42.36
C ALA A 2 -46.79 -3.59 42.48
N ALA A 3 -47.16 -2.41 42.98
CA ALA A 3 -48.44 -1.75 43.25
C ALA A 3 -48.07 -0.33 43.74
N MET A 4 -48.82 0.69 43.29
CA MET A 4 -49.47 1.75 44.11
C MET A 4 -48.58 2.64 45.01
N ARG A 5 -48.76 3.96 45.17
CA ARG A 5 -49.85 4.89 44.83
C ARG A 5 -49.47 6.30 45.37
N GLU A 6 -50.04 7.33 44.72
CA GLU A 6 -50.69 8.54 45.32
C GLU A 6 -49.83 9.50 46.18
N THR A 7 -49.97 10.83 46.20
CA THR A 7 -50.97 11.79 45.69
C THR A 7 -50.51 13.24 45.96
N THR A 8 -50.96 14.20 45.12
CA THR A 8 -51.48 15.59 45.36
C THR A 8 -51.02 16.41 46.58
N SER A 9 -50.96 17.76 46.63
CA SER A 9 -51.36 18.92 45.79
C SER A 9 -51.02 20.22 46.58
N ALA A 10 -51.05 21.37 45.90
CA ALA A 10 -51.37 22.73 46.42
C ALA A 10 -50.33 23.41 47.34
N GLU A 11 -50.17 24.73 47.47
CA GLU A 11 -50.67 25.95 46.84
C GLU A 11 -49.75 27.11 47.32
N GLU A 12 -49.83 28.24 46.64
CA GLU A 12 -49.28 29.59 46.86
C GLU A 12 -48.87 30.04 48.29
N ARG A 13 -47.77 30.82 48.39
CA ARG A 13 -47.80 32.23 48.86
C ARG A 13 -46.44 32.97 48.83
N THR A 14 -46.50 34.10 48.13
CA THR A 14 -45.86 35.42 48.20
C THR A 14 -44.83 35.86 49.28
N GLN A 15 -43.97 36.79 48.81
CA GLN A 15 -43.29 37.94 49.47
C GLN A 15 -42.04 37.63 50.31
N ASP A 16 -40.95 38.42 50.33
CA ASP A 16 -40.82 39.87 50.11
C ASP A 16 -39.35 40.32 49.94
N GLN A 17 -39.16 41.52 49.35
CA GLN A 17 -38.10 42.54 49.59
C GLN A 17 -36.60 42.19 49.43
N SER A 18 -35.66 43.06 49.04
CA SER A 18 -35.60 44.50 48.72
C SER A 18 -34.16 44.79 48.23
N THR A 19 -34.01 45.77 47.32
CA THR A 19 -32.94 46.82 47.23
C THR A 19 -32.62 47.13 45.76
N THR A 20 -32.34 48.33 45.27
CA THR A 20 -32.57 49.74 45.64
C THR A 20 -32.36 50.50 44.32
N ALA A 21 -33.23 51.44 43.98
CA ALA A 21 -33.15 52.23 42.75
C ALA A 21 -32.20 53.42 42.88
N THR A 22 -31.57 53.85 41.77
CA THR A 22 -31.32 55.27 41.52
C THR A 22 -31.41 55.57 40.01
N ARG A 23 -32.10 56.66 39.70
CA ARG A 23 -32.69 57.04 38.40
C ARG A 23 -32.24 58.45 38.05
N ALA A 24 -31.86 58.71 36.79
CA ALA A 24 -31.99 60.01 36.09
C ALA A 24 -31.40 59.88 34.67
N ALA A 25 -31.88 60.50 33.59
CA ALA A 25 -33.13 61.14 33.21
C ALA A 25 -33.09 61.26 31.66
N ARG A 26 -34.22 61.03 30.99
CA ARG A 26 -34.37 61.05 29.53
C ARG A 26 -35.10 62.33 29.13
N LYS A 27 -34.65 63.04 28.09
CA LYS A 27 -35.45 64.07 27.38
C LYS A 27 -36.11 63.47 26.12
N PRO A 28 -37.30 63.94 25.72
CA PRO A 28 -38.20 63.22 24.83
C PRO A 28 -38.01 63.61 23.36
N ARG A 29 -38.27 62.69 22.44
CA ARG A 29 -38.53 63.03 21.03
C ARG A 29 -39.66 62.18 20.46
N ALA A 30 -40.51 62.89 19.73
CA ALA A 30 -41.85 62.56 19.26
C ALA A 30 -42.02 61.19 18.57
N ALA A 31 -43.23 60.65 18.75
CA ALA A 31 -43.75 59.49 18.03
C ALA A 31 -43.81 59.74 16.52
N ALA A 32 -43.24 58.82 15.75
CA ALA A 32 -43.47 58.69 14.32
C ALA A 32 -43.96 57.27 14.04
N LYS A 33 -45.09 57.21 13.34
CA LYS A 33 -45.92 56.03 13.06
C LYS A 33 -45.12 54.89 12.44
N THR A 34 -45.32 53.71 13.02
CA THR A 34 -44.90 52.40 12.50
C THR A 34 -45.45 52.22 11.10
N ARG A 35 -44.59 52.32 10.09
CA ARG A 35 -44.84 51.77 8.75
C ARG A 35 -44.18 50.41 8.74
N THR A 36 -44.96 49.38 9.03
CA THR A 36 -44.62 47.98 8.76
C THR A 36 -44.36 47.87 7.26
N LYS A 37 -43.08 47.93 6.87
CA LYS A 37 -42.65 47.36 5.60
C LYS A 37 -42.68 45.85 5.81
N THR A 38 -43.77 45.23 5.38
CA THR A 38 -43.79 43.83 4.98
C THR A 38 -42.70 43.67 3.91
N SER A 39 -41.50 43.29 4.33
CA SER A 39 -40.53 42.69 3.42
C SER A 39 -41.16 41.37 3.00
N ALA A 40 -41.59 41.28 1.75
CA ALA A 40 -41.87 40.00 1.13
C ALA A 40 -40.65 39.11 1.38
N LYS A 41 -40.84 38.05 2.17
CA LYS A 41 -39.84 36.98 2.29
C LYS A 41 -39.67 36.44 0.88
N ALA A 42 -38.48 36.64 0.31
CA ALA A 42 -38.05 35.90 -0.87
C ALA A 42 -38.23 34.40 -0.56
N SER A 43 -39.08 33.73 -1.33
CA SER A 43 -39.39 32.31 -1.19
C SER A 43 -38.41 31.44 -1.98
N GLY A 44 -37.15 31.85 -2.06
CA GLY A 44 -36.07 31.02 -2.59
C GLY A 44 -35.80 29.86 -1.64
N ALA A 45 -35.63 28.65 -2.17
CA ALA A 45 -35.25 27.50 -1.37
C ALA A 45 -33.95 27.82 -0.61
N MET A 46 -34.03 27.85 0.72
CA MET A 46 -32.86 28.06 1.57
C MET A 46 -31.77 27.03 1.24
N PRO A 47 -30.47 27.41 1.26
CA PRO A 47 -29.40 26.45 1.04
C PRO A 47 -29.51 25.28 2.03
N PRO A 48 -29.18 24.05 1.61
CA PRO A 48 -28.95 22.94 2.51
C PRO A 48 -28.06 23.37 3.68
N THR A 49 -28.59 23.28 4.90
CA THR A 49 -27.86 23.66 6.11
C THR A 49 -26.71 22.69 6.35
N VAL A 50 -25.54 23.20 6.74
CA VAL A 50 -24.46 22.37 7.25
C VAL A 50 -24.90 21.74 8.57
N ILE A 51 -24.97 20.42 8.60
CA ILE A 51 -25.24 19.63 9.82
C ILE A 51 -23.97 18.82 10.07
N ALA A 52 -23.24 19.17 11.13
CA ALA A 52 -22.03 18.44 11.51
C ALA A 52 -22.39 17.15 12.26
N ALA A 53 -21.77 16.04 11.87
CA ALA A 53 -21.76 14.81 12.65
C ALA A 53 -20.92 15.02 13.92
N LYS A 54 -21.57 15.25 15.06
CA LYS A 54 -20.89 15.50 16.35
C LYS A 54 -20.35 14.21 16.98
N GLU A 55 -20.91 13.07 16.61
CA GLU A 55 -20.60 11.74 17.15
C GLU A 55 -20.45 10.72 16.01
N PRO A 56 -19.74 9.60 16.22
CA PRO A 56 -19.48 8.59 15.18
C PRO A 56 -20.71 8.06 14.45
N ASN A 57 -21.79 7.92 15.20
CA ASN A 57 -23.03 7.25 14.82
C ASN A 57 -24.08 8.22 14.26
N LEU A 58 -23.74 9.51 14.11
CA LEU A 58 -24.65 10.52 13.60
C LEU A 58 -24.30 10.88 12.16
N PHE A 59 -25.32 10.97 11.32
CA PHE A 59 -25.18 11.50 9.96
C PHE A 59 -24.98 13.00 9.96
N GLY A 60 -24.21 13.49 8.98
CA GLY A 60 -24.18 14.90 8.63
C GLY A 60 -25.33 15.28 7.71
N ARG A 61 -25.20 16.40 7.00
CA ARG A 61 -26.21 16.82 6.01
C ARG A 61 -26.19 15.92 4.77
N VAL A 62 -25.00 15.55 4.32
CA VAL A 62 -24.75 14.54 3.28
C VAL A 62 -24.33 13.26 3.98
N ASN A 63 -24.89 12.13 3.55
CA ASN A 63 -24.58 10.84 4.13
C ASN A 63 -23.29 10.32 3.51
N ILE A 64 -22.31 9.98 4.35
CA ILE A 64 -21.05 9.37 3.94
C ILE A 64 -20.89 8.08 4.71
N LEU A 65 -20.87 6.95 4.00
CA LEU A 65 -20.78 5.61 4.55
C LEU A 65 -19.64 4.83 3.88
N ASP A 66 -19.23 3.73 4.52
CA ASP A 66 -18.32 2.72 3.96
C ASP A 66 -17.07 3.34 3.31
N VAL A 67 -16.37 4.21 4.03
CA VAL A 67 -15.11 4.80 3.55
C VAL A 67 -14.03 3.73 3.57
N ARG A 68 -13.50 3.37 2.40
CA ARG A 68 -12.50 2.31 2.18
C ARG A 68 -11.17 2.82 1.62
N PRO A 69 -10.08 2.06 1.77
CA PRO A 69 -9.95 0.78 2.49
C PRO A 69 -10.27 0.88 3.99
N ASP A 70 -10.82 -0.20 4.56
CA ASP A 70 -11.17 -0.28 5.99
C ASP A 70 -10.88 -1.69 6.52
N ALA A 71 -9.98 -1.80 7.50
CA ALA A 71 -9.70 -3.05 8.19
C ALA A 71 -10.02 -2.90 9.68
N GLN A 72 -10.79 -3.88 10.19
CA GLN A 72 -11.12 -3.99 11.61
C GLN A 72 -11.69 -2.66 12.17
N ASP A 73 -12.66 -2.06 11.47
CA ASP A 73 -13.26 -0.77 11.84
C ASP A 73 -12.25 0.39 12.00
N ALA A 74 -11.26 0.44 11.11
CA ALA A 74 -10.11 1.35 11.09
C ALA A 74 -9.26 1.36 12.36
N VAL A 75 -9.20 0.22 13.06
CA VAL A 75 -8.24 0.03 14.16
C VAL A 75 -6.80 0.05 13.64
N PHE A 76 -6.55 -0.56 12.48
CA PHE A 76 -5.23 -0.60 11.87
C PHE A 76 -5.17 0.34 10.65
N PRO A 77 -4.13 1.18 10.54
CA PRO A 77 -3.99 2.08 9.40
C PRO A 77 -3.68 1.27 8.13
N ALA A 78 -4.28 1.69 7.01
CA ALA A 78 -3.82 1.26 5.69
C ALA A 78 -2.39 1.78 5.46
N ARG A 79 -1.61 1.09 4.66
CA ARG A 79 -0.20 1.39 4.38
C ARG A 79 0.02 1.59 2.90
N VAL A 80 0.89 2.55 2.58
CA VAL A 80 1.31 2.89 1.22
C VAL A 80 2.74 3.40 1.25
N GLU A 81 3.48 3.22 0.16
CA GLU A 81 4.80 3.83 -0.01
C GLU A 81 4.68 5.34 -0.35
N LEU A 82 5.66 6.15 0.02
CA LEU A 82 5.74 7.55 -0.40
C LEU A 82 5.73 7.68 -1.93
N GLY A 83 4.80 8.46 -2.47
CA GLY A 83 4.61 8.62 -3.91
C GLY A 83 3.80 7.52 -4.56
N GLU A 84 3.38 6.48 -3.83
CA GLU A 84 2.50 5.45 -4.35
C GLU A 84 1.08 6.02 -4.59
N PRO A 85 0.50 5.86 -5.80
CA PRO A 85 -0.90 6.19 -6.02
C PRO A 85 -1.80 5.11 -5.41
N PHE A 86 -2.83 5.53 -4.67
CA PHE A 86 -3.78 4.61 -4.03
C PHE A 86 -5.21 5.12 -4.15
N THR A 87 -6.17 4.19 -4.28
CA THR A 87 -7.58 4.52 -4.47
C THR A 87 -8.35 4.42 -3.17
N VAL A 88 -9.17 5.44 -2.89
CA VAL A 88 -10.14 5.46 -1.80
C VAL A 88 -11.55 5.49 -2.36
N SER A 89 -12.49 4.90 -1.64
CA SER A 89 -13.91 4.92 -2.01
C SER A 89 -14.81 5.21 -0.82
N ALA A 90 -16.03 5.64 -1.12
CA ALA A 90 -17.09 5.83 -0.12
C ALA A 90 -18.47 5.81 -0.78
N GLN A 91 -19.48 5.46 0.00
CA GLN A 91 -20.87 5.73 -0.37
C GLN A 91 -21.22 7.17 0.00
N VAL A 92 -21.65 7.97 -0.98
CA VAL A 92 -21.98 9.39 -0.76
C VAL A 92 -23.32 9.72 -1.40
N PHE A 93 -24.31 10.07 -0.58
CA PHE A 93 -25.68 10.29 -1.05
C PHE A 93 -26.49 11.25 -0.17
N LEU A 94 -27.65 11.66 -0.70
CA LEU A 94 -28.64 12.50 -0.04
C LEU A 94 -30.03 11.86 -0.14
N GLU A 95 -30.97 12.34 0.67
CA GLU A 95 -32.37 11.93 0.53
C GLU A 95 -32.99 12.38 -0.80
N GLY A 96 -33.95 11.61 -1.31
CA GLY A 96 -34.72 11.97 -2.49
C GLY A 96 -33.93 11.81 -3.79
N ARG A 97 -33.97 12.84 -4.65
CA ARG A 97 -33.35 12.85 -5.99
C ARG A 97 -32.30 13.95 -6.13
N ALA A 98 -31.77 14.46 -5.02
CA ALA A 98 -30.79 15.53 -5.04
C ALA A 98 -29.46 15.03 -5.61
N THR A 99 -28.83 15.82 -6.47
CA THR A 99 -27.49 15.51 -6.98
C THR A 99 -26.45 15.77 -5.91
N VAL A 100 -25.49 14.86 -5.79
CA VAL A 100 -24.39 14.93 -4.83
C VAL A 100 -23.08 14.97 -5.58
N ARG A 101 -22.09 15.67 -5.02
CA ARG A 101 -20.69 15.55 -5.42
C ARG A 101 -19.82 15.29 -4.20
N ALA A 102 -18.65 14.70 -4.44
CA ALA A 102 -17.71 14.37 -3.39
C ALA A 102 -16.26 14.70 -3.78
N THR A 103 -15.42 14.96 -2.77
CA THR A 103 -13.96 15.06 -2.89
C THR A 103 -13.28 14.25 -1.81
N ALA A 104 -12.15 13.62 -2.14
CA ALA A 104 -11.22 13.05 -1.17
C ALA A 104 -10.17 14.10 -0.77
N VAL A 105 -9.97 14.31 0.52
CA VAL A 105 -9.07 15.31 1.09
C VAL A 105 -7.90 14.60 1.77
N LEU A 106 -6.70 14.79 1.23
CA LEU A 106 -5.47 14.25 1.77
C LEU A 106 -4.78 15.30 2.65
N LYS A 107 -4.43 14.90 3.88
CA LYS A 107 -3.72 15.73 4.85
C LYS A 107 -2.41 15.07 5.26
N ASN A 108 -1.35 15.85 5.35
CA ASN A 108 -0.05 15.37 5.83
C ASN A 108 -0.07 15.11 7.35
N PRO A 109 1.02 14.56 7.94
CA PRO A 109 1.09 14.27 9.37
C PRO A 109 0.90 15.50 10.28
N ARG A 110 1.15 16.72 9.76
CA ARG A 110 0.92 17.99 10.47
C ARG A 110 -0.52 18.50 10.35
N GLY A 111 -1.41 17.77 9.67
CA GLY A 111 -2.81 18.13 9.45
C GLY A 111 -3.05 19.15 8.33
N ARG A 112 -2.01 19.52 7.56
CA ARG A 112 -2.17 20.43 6.42
C ARG A 112 -2.79 19.67 5.25
N VAL A 113 -3.84 20.24 4.66
CA VAL A 113 -4.43 19.75 3.40
C VAL A 113 -3.38 19.87 2.29
N MET A 114 -3.00 18.73 1.72
CA MET A 114 -2.05 18.62 0.62
C MET A 114 -2.76 18.50 -0.73
N ALA A 115 -3.89 17.80 -0.75
CA ALA A 115 -4.72 17.65 -1.95
C ALA A 115 -6.20 17.59 -1.58
N ARG A 116 -7.05 18.06 -2.50
CA ARG A 116 -8.50 17.86 -2.48
C ARG A 116 -8.91 17.44 -3.89
N VAL A 117 -9.16 16.15 -4.08
CA VAL A 117 -9.35 15.51 -5.38
C VAL A 117 -10.85 15.21 -5.57
N PRO A 118 -11.49 15.67 -6.66
CA PRO A 118 -12.86 15.29 -6.99
C PRO A 118 -13.01 13.77 -7.11
N MET A 119 -14.09 13.22 -6.58
CA MET A 119 -14.40 11.81 -6.73
C MET A 119 -15.33 11.58 -7.92
N THR A 120 -15.23 10.41 -8.52
CA THR A 120 -16.09 9.93 -9.61
C THR A 120 -17.03 8.86 -9.08
N GLN A 121 -18.33 8.97 -9.39
CA GLN A 121 -19.32 7.94 -9.06
C GLN A 121 -19.14 6.75 -10.01
N THR A 122 -18.58 5.65 -9.52
CA THR A 122 -18.33 4.44 -10.33
C THR A 122 -19.48 3.47 -10.31
N ASN A 123 -20.39 3.58 -9.33
CA ASN A 123 -21.63 2.83 -9.30
C ASN A 123 -22.80 3.71 -8.81
N THR A 124 -23.65 4.12 -9.75
CA THR A 124 -24.82 4.98 -9.45
C THR A 124 -25.88 4.27 -8.62
N GLY A 125 -26.05 2.95 -8.76
CA GLY A 125 -27.06 2.20 -8.02
C GLY A 125 -26.72 1.96 -6.54
N LEU A 126 -25.43 2.02 -6.20
CA LEU A 126 -24.90 1.82 -4.85
C LEU A 126 -24.29 3.10 -4.25
N ASP A 127 -24.39 4.22 -4.96
CA ASP A 127 -23.81 5.51 -4.59
C ASP A 127 -22.30 5.45 -4.30
N ILE A 128 -21.55 4.59 -5.00
CA ILE A 128 -20.10 4.43 -4.78
C ILE A 128 -19.34 5.49 -5.54
N TRP A 129 -18.55 6.28 -4.80
CA TRP A 129 -17.63 7.28 -5.30
C TRP A 129 -16.20 6.83 -5.06
N THR A 130 -15.30 7.14 -6.00
CA THR A 130 -13.88 6.80 -5.92
C THR A 130 -12.98 7.98 -6.27
N ALA A 131 -11.81 8.03 -5.67
CA ALA A 131 -10.71 8.90 -6.10
C ALA A 131 -9.37 8.24 -5.83
N THR A 132 -8.42 8.44 -6.73
CA THR A 132 -7.01 8.10 -6.50
C THR A 132 -6.30 9.29 -5.86
N LEU A 133 -5.46 9.02 -4.87
CA LEU A 133 -4.64 9.96 -4.13
C LEU A 133 -3.17 9.55 -4.24
N GLN A 134 -2.25 10.48 -3.95
CA GLN A 134 -0.83 10.21 -3.86
C GLN A 134 -0.24 11.03 -2.71
N ALA A 135 0.42 10.36 -1.77
CA ALA A 135 1.09 11.03 -0.64
C ALA A 135 2.53 11.37 -1.03
N GLY A 136 2.84 12.66 -1.12
CA GLY A 136 4.16 13.11 -1.57
C GLY A 136 4.41 12.82 -3.05
N SER A 137 5.69 12.72 -3.43
CA SER A 137 6.11 12.40 -4.79
C SER A 137 7.04 11.18 -4.77
N PRO A 138 7.05 10.35 -5.84
CA PRO A 138 7.98 9.24 -5.95
C PRO A 138 9.44 9.69 -5.85
N THR A 139 10.28 8.88 -5.23
CA THR A 139 11.72 9.16 -5.11
C THR A 139 12.49 7.85 -5.00
N ASP A 140 13.65 7.79 -5.65
CA ASP A 140 14.55 6.63 -5.62
C ASP A 140 15.74 6.84 -4.66
N LEU A 141 15.69 7.89 -3.81
CA LEU A 141 16.73 8.20 -2.82
C LEU A 141 16.91 7.05 -1.82
N ALA A 142 18.16 6.63 -1.63
CA ALA A 142 18.57 5.67 -0.63
C ALA A 142 18.69 6.32 0.76
N PRO A 143 18.64 5.53 1.87
CA PRO A 143 18.78 6.04 3.23
C PRO A 143 20.02 6.91 3.48
N TRP A 144 21.11 6.63 2.77
CA TRP A 144 22.40 7.32 2.91
C TRP A 144 22.58 8.51 1.96
N ASP A 145 21.63 8.77 1.06
CA ASP A 145 21.74 9.85 0.09
C ASP A 145 21.47 11.22 0.74
N ASP A 146 22.17 12.24 0.24
CA ASP A 146 21.88 13.63 0.57
C ASP A 146 20.43 13.96 0.17
N GLY A 147 19.64 14.47 1.13
CA GLY A 147 18.23 14.80 0.93
C GLY A 147 17.24 13.75 1.45
N PHE A 148 17.69 12.57 1.89
CA PHE A 148 16.80 11.57 2.50
C PHE A 148 16.09 12.11 3.77
N ALA A 149 16.68 13.10 4.47
CA ALA A 149 16.01 13.79 5.58
C ALA A 149 14.67 14.45 5.19
N ASP A 150 14.52 14.92 3.95
CA ASP A 150 13.25 15.48 3.45
C ASP A 150 12.22 14.38 3.17
N VAL A 151 12.67 13.17 2.83
CA VAL A 151 11.83 11.98 2.75
C VAL A 151 11.28 11.65 4.13
N LEU A 152 12.14 11.60 5.16
CA LEU A 152 11.74 11.32 6.55
C LEU A 152 10.67 12.29 7.06
N GLY A 153 10.76 13.57 6.70
CA GLY A 153 9.77 14.59 7.07
C GLY A 153 8.36 14.37 6.50
N GLN A 154 8.21 13.46 5.53
CA GLN A 154 6.96 13.11 4.87
C GLN A 154 6.39 11.77 5.32
N LEU A 155 7.13 10.94 6.05
CA LEU A 155 6.69 9.61 6.48
C LEU A 155 5.70 9.66 7.66
N GLY A 156 5.06 8.53 7.92
CA GLY A 156 4.16 8.34 9.06
C GLY A 156 2.69 8.57 8.72
N ASN A 157 1.91 9.04 9.68
CA ASN A 157 0.44 8.97 9.59
C ASN A 157 -0.16 10.16 8.84
N TRP A 158 -0.56 9.91 7.59
CA TRP A 158 -1.39 10.80 6.78
C TRP A 158 -2.87 10.54 7.05
N LYS A 159 -3.72 11.50 6.69
CA LYS A 159 -5.16 11.42 6.92
C LYS A 159 -5.94 11.68 5.65
N VAL A 160 -6.96 10.86 5.41
CA VAL A 160 -7.90 11.02 4.31
C VAL A 160 -9.30 11.25 4.87
N ALA A 161 -9.97 12.31 4.43
CA ALA A 161 -11.39 12.53 4.68
C ALA A 161 -12.15 12.62 3.37
N ILE A 162 -13.37 12.11 3.35
CA ILE A 162 -14.30 12.29 2.24
C ILE A 162 -15.21 13.47 2.57
N GLU A 163 -15.32 14.41 1.65
CA GLU A 163 -16.20 15.57 1.75
C GLU A 163 -17.31 15.44 0.71
N GLY A 164 -18.57 15.42 1.15
CA GLY A 164 -19.75 15.37 0.28
C GLY A 164 -20.61 16.62 0.42
N TRP A 165 -21.22 17.08 -0.67
CA TRP A 165 -22.13 18.23 -0.68
C TRP A 165 -23.26 18.06 -1.69
N ALA A 166 -24.35 18.80 -1.48
CA ALA A 166 -25.45 18.90 -2.43
C ALA A 166 -25.04 19.78 -3.63
N ASP A 167 -25.13 19.25 -4.84
CA ASP A 167 -24.83 19.97 -6.07
C ASP A 167 -26.05 20.76 -6.56
N THR A 168 -26.37 21.84 -5.82
CA THR A 168 -27.56 22.64 -6.05
C THR A 168 -27.55 23.38 -7.39
N TYR A 169 -26.38 23.61 -7.98
CA TYR A 169 -26.26 24.19 -9.31
C TYR A 169 -26.73 23.19 -10.38
N THR A 170 -26.23 21.95 -10.35
CA THR A 170 -26.66 20.90 -11.30
C THR A 170 -28.15 20.59 -11.17
N ASP A 171 -28.65 20.45 -9.94
CA ASP A 171 -30.09 20.24 -9.69
C ASP A 171 -30.94 21.37 -10.27
N TRP A 172 -30.49 22.61 -10.10
CA TRP A 172 -31.18 23.77 -10.63
C TRP A 172 -31.15 23.80 -12.16
N VAL A 173 -30.00 23.55 -12.79
CA VAL A 173 -29.88 23.54 -14.26
C VAL A 173 -30.86 22.52 -14.86
N LEU A 174 -30.96 21.32 -14.28
CA LEU A 174 -31.89 20.28 -14.73
C LEU A 174 -33.36 20.72 -14.59
N ASP A 175 -33.76 21.25 -13.42
CA ASP A 175 -35.13 21.74 -13.17
C ASP A 175 -35.48 22.93 -14.09
N ALA A 176 -34.57 23.91 -14.21
CA ALA A 176 -34.77 25.10 -15.03
C ALA A 176 -34.89 24.74 -16.51
N THR A 177 -34.04 23.85 -17.02
CA THR A 177 -34.10 23.36 -18.40
C THR A 177 -35.44 22.69 -18.69
N ALA A 178 -35.91 21.82 -17.80
CA ALA A 178 -37.20 21.15 -17.96
C ALA A 178 -38.38 22.14 -18.01
N ARG A 179 -38.38 23.15 -17.13
CA ARG A 179 -39.44 24.17 -17.08
C ARG A 179 -39.43 25.09 -18.29
N VAL A 180 -38.25 25.54 -18.72
CA VAL A 180 -38.10 26.39 -19.91
C VAL A 180 -38.49 25.65 -21.18
N ASN A 181 -38.12 24.37 -21.32
CA ASN A 181 -38.50 23.55 -22.47
C ASN A 181 -40.00 23.23 -22.50
N ALA A 182 -40.65 23.13 -21.34
CA ALA A 182 -42.09 22.92 -21.25
C ALA A 182 -42.88 24.16 -21.67
N ASP A 183 -42.55 25.32 -21.10
CA ASP A 183 -43.10 26.62 -21.49
C ASP A 183 -42.21 27.77 -20.97
N ALA A 184 -41.40 28.32 -21.87
CA ALA A 184 -40.47 29.42 -21.56
C ALA A 184 -41.16 30.72 -21.12
N GLY A 185 -42.46 30.90 -21.40
CA GLY A 185 -43.24 32.07 -20.98
C GLY A 185 -43.96 31.89 -19.64
N SER A 186 -43.88 30.70 -19.04
CA SER A 186 -44.60 30.39 -17.81
C SER A 186 -44.00 31.08 -16.57
N ALA A 187 -44.84 31.34 -15.58
CA ALA A 187 -44.38 31.82 -14.27
C ALA A 187 -43.41 30.84 -13.58
N ASP A 188 -43.51 29.55 -13.91
CA ASP A 188 -42.63 28.49 -13.41
C ASP A 188 -41.22 28.60 -14.02
N ALA A 189 -41.11 28.87 -15.32
CA ALA A 189 -39.84 29.13 -15.99
C ALA A 189 -39.16 30.38 -15.42
N GLU A 190 -39.90 31.49 -15.31
CA GLU A 190 -39.37 32.72 -14.68
C GLU A 190 -38.92 32.50 -13.23
N GLY A 191 -39.73 31.78 -12.45
CA GLY A 191 -39.37 31.41 -11.08
C GLY A 191 -38.08 30.57 -11.01
N ALA A 192 -37.84 29.70 -11.99
CA ALA A 192 -36.60 28.92 -12.07
C ALA A 192 -35.39 29.80 -12.38
N ILE A 193 -35.51 30.77 -13.30
CA ILE A 193 -34.42 31.72 -13.60
C ILE A 193 -34.06 32.56 -12.37
N VAL A 194 -35.06 33.05 -11.63
CA VAL A 194 -34.82 33.82 -10.39
C VAL A 194 -34.06 32.97 -9.36
N ARG A 195 -34.42 31.70 -9.16
CA ARG A 195 -33.67 30.78 -8.28
C ARG A 195 -32.22 30.61 -8.73
N GLY A 196 -31.97 30.52 -10.03
CA GLY A 196 -30.62 30.42 -10.58
C GLY A 196 -29.76 31.65 -10.28
N SER A 197 -30.33 32.85 -10.44
CA SER A 197 -29.67 34.10 -10.03
C SER A 197 -29.32 34.10 -8.54
N GLU A 198 -30.20 33.59 -7.68
CA GLU A 198 -29.93 33.46 -6.24
C GLU A 198 -28.78 32.49 -5.95
N ILE A 199 -28.72 31.35 -6.65
CA ILE A 199 -27.64 30.37 -6.54
C ILE A 199 -26.30 30.97 -6.95
N LEU A 200 -26.21 31.63 -8.13
CA LEU A 200 -24.96 32.25 -8.58
C LEU A 200 -24.52 33.41 -7.66
N THR A 201 -25.47 34.18 -7.15
CA THR A 201 -25.19 35.24 -6.15
C THR A 201 -24.61 34.65 -4.86
N ARG A 202 -25.21 33.56 -4.37
CA ARG A 202 -24.71 32.82 -3.19
C ARG A 202 -23.31 32.27 -3.45
N TRP A 203 -23.11 31.63 -4.59
CA TRP A 203 -21.81 31.07 -5.00
C TRP A 203 -20.72 32.14 -4.99
N ALA A 204 -20.97 33.31 -5.56
CA ALA A 204 -20.03 34.44 -5.56
C ALA A 204 -19.74 35.03 -4.16
N ALA A 205 -20.54 34.70 -3.15
CA ALA A 205 -20.37 35.13 -1.77
C ALA A 205 -19.74 34.04 -0.86
N THR A 206 -19.78 32.78 -1.27
CA THR A 206 -19.26 31.64 -0.51
C THR A 206 -17.73 31.64 -0.50
N ARG A 207 -17.13 31.75 0.69
CA ARG A 207 -15.67 31.73 0.86
C ARG A 207 -15.05 30.38 0.53
N ASP A 208 -15.77 29.32 0.87
CA ASP A 208 -15.33 27.93 0.69
C ASP A 208 -15.07 27.56 -0.78
N ALA A 209 -15.78 28.20 -1.72
CA ALA A 209 -15.57 28.02 -3.15
C ALA A 209 -14.18 28.49 -3.63
N GLY A 210 -13.44 29.27 -2.83
CA GLY A 210 -12.07 29.68 -3.16
C GLY A 210 -11.95 30.61 -4.37
N LEU A 211 -13.05 31.24 -4.78
CA LEU A 211 -13.11 32.10 -5.96
C LEU A 211 -12.19 33.32 -5.82
N ASP A 212 -11.59 33.77 -6.92
CA ASP A 212 -10.88 35.06 -6.99
C ASP A 212 -11.85 36.24 -7.24
N ALA A 213 -11.31 37.46 -7.37
CA ALA A 213 -12.13 38.66 -7.58
C ALA A 213 -12.83 38.70 -8.95
N THR A 214 -12.19 38.18 -9.99
CA THR A 214 -12.71 38.13 -11.35
C THR A 214 -13.82 37.09 -11.45
N GLN A 215 -13.59 35.88 -10.96
CA GLN A 215 -14.56 34.79 -10.94
C GLN A 215 -15.82 35.18 -10.15
N ARG A 216 -15.66 35.85 -9.00
CA ARG A 216 -16.80 36.42 -8.25
C ARG A 216 -17.58 37.46 -9.04
N LYS A 217 -16.89 38.28 -9.84
CA LYS A 217 -17.54 39.29 -10.68
C LYS A 217 -18.35 38.64 -11.80
N VAL A 218 -17.79 37.63 -12.47
CA VAL A 218 -18.48 36.85 -13.51
C VAL A 218 -19.80 36.30 -12.98
N LEU A 219 -19.76 35.56 -11.87
CA LEU A 219 -20.98 34.99 -11.24
C LEU A 219 -22.03 36.07 -10.89
N ARG A 220 -21.60 37.23 -10.38
CA ARG A 220 -22.51 38.33 -10.01
C ARG A 220 -23.14 39.02 -11.22
N GLU A 221 -22.37 39.26 -12.28
CA GLU A 221 -22.90 39.88 -13.50
C GLU A 221 -23.81 38.91 -14.24
N THR A 222 -23.47 37.61 -14.30
CA THR A 222 -24.35 36.57 -14.83
C THR A 222 -25.66 36.51 -14.06
N ALA A 223 -25.61 36.46 -12.72
CA ALA A 223 -26.81 36.50 -11.88
C ALA A 223 -27.69 37.72 -12.18
N LYS A 224 -27.08 38.89 -12.38
CA LYS A 224 -27.80 40.12 -12.73
C LYS A 224 -28.45 40.04 -14.12
N GLN A 225 -27.76 39.49 -15.12
CA GLN A 225 -28.30 39.30 -16.46
C GLN A 225 -29.49 38.34 -16.48
N MET A 226 -29.46 37.30 -15.63
CA MET A 226 -30.60 36.39 -15.46
C MET A 226 -31.86 37.08 -14.92
N LEU A 227 -31.74 38.25 -14.28
CA LEU A 227 -32.90 39.03 -13.82
C LEU A 227 -33.39 40.06 -14.85
N ASP A 228 -32.75 40.16 -16.03
CA ASP A 228 -33.17 41.06 -17.09
C ASP A 228 -34.35 40.47 -17.88
N ALA A 229 -35.56 40.86 -17.49
CA ALA A 229 -36.79 40.40 -18.14
C ALA A 229 -36.94 40.87 -19.61
N THR A 230 -36.01 41.68 -20.15
CA THR A 230 -35.99 42.01 -21.58
C THR A 230 -35.37 40.89 -22.44
N ILE A 231 -34.67 39.94 -21.82
CA ILE A 231 -34.06 38.78 -22.46
C ILE A 231 -35.00 37.56 -22.28
N PRO A 232 -35.28 36.77 -23.33
CA PRO A 232 -36.08 35.54 -23.19
C PRO A 232 -35.51 34.58 -22.14
N ALA A 233 -36.37 33.86 -21.42
CA ALA A 233 -35.95 32.95 -20.34
C ALA A 233 -34.95 31.88 -20.82
N ALA A 234 -35.10 31.37 -22.04
CA ALA A 234 -34.17 30.41 -22.64
C ALA A 234 -32.76 30.98 -22.85
N GLU A 235 -32.66 32.22 -23.31
CA GLU A 235 -31.36 32.90 -23.47
C GLU A 235 -30.73 33.21 -22.10
N ARG A 236 -31.53 33.64 -21.12
CA ARG A 236 -31.05 33.85 -19.74
C ARG A 236 -30.53 32.57 -19.09
N LEU A 237 -31.18 31.43 -19.33
CA LEU A 237 -30.70 30.14 -18.88
C LEU A 237 -29.35 29.79 -19.53
N ALA A 238 -29.22 30.00 -20.84
CA ALA A 238 -27.98 29.73 -21.56
C ALA A 238 -26.78 30.56 -21.04
N ILE A 239 -26.99 31.82 -20.64
CA ILE A 239 -25.93 32.67 -20.05
C ILE A 239 -25.39 32.06 -18.74
N ALA A 240 -26.22 31.34 -17.99
CA ALA A 240 -25.80 30.67 -16.76
C ALA A 240 -25.06 29.34 -17.00
N GLN A 241 -25.03 28.84 -18.24
CA GLN A 241 -24.40 27.58 -18.63
C GLN A 241 -23.22 27.78 -19.59
N ILE A 242 -22.66 28.99 -19.65
CA ILE A 242 -21.46 29.24 -20.47
C ILE A 242 -20.26 28.48 -19.91
N ASP A 243 -19.30 28.16 -20.79
CA ASP A 243 -18.08 27.42 -20.46
C ASP A 243 -17.34 27.97 -19.24
N GLU A 244 -17.34 29.30 -19.05
CA GLU A 244 -16.70 29.94 -17.89
C GLU A 244 -17.36 29.55 -16.56
N ILE A 245 -18.69 29.42 -16.52
CA ILE A 245 -19.44 29.00 -15.32
C ILE A 245 -19.29 27.49 -15.10
N GLU A 246 -19.31 26.68 -16.17
CA GLU A 246 -19.09 25.23 -16.08
C GLU A 246 -17.66 24.90 -15.62
N ALA A 247 -16.67 25.67 -16.07
CA ALA A 247 -15.29 25.57 -15.59
C ALA A 247 -15.20 25.88 -14.10
N LEU A 248 -15.90 26.91 -13.61
CA LEU A 248 -16.00 27.20 -12.18
C LEU A 248 -16.71 26.09 -11.41
N HIS A 249 -17.76 25.48 -11.98
CA HIS A 249 -18.47 24.37 -11.34
C HIS A 249 -17.56 23.15 -11.13
N THR A 250 -16.60 22.97 -12.03
CA THR A 250 -15.61 21.90 -11.94
C THR A 250 -14.48 22.22 -10.96
N THR A 251 -13.97 23.46 -10.98
CA THR A 251 -12.75 23.86 -10.24
C THR A 251 -13.01 24.48 -8.87
N ASN A 252 -14.10 25.23 -8.74
CA ASN A 252 -14.47 26.05 -7.58
C ASN A 252 -15.97 25.91 -7.23
N PRO A 253 -16.52 24.69 -7.08
CA PRO A 253 -17.96 24.47 -6.94
C PRO A 253 -18.57 25.16 -5.72
N LEU A 254 -19.87 25.45 -5.80
CA LEU A 254 -20.69 25.76 -4.63
C LEU A 254 -20.98 24.46 -3.85
N ARG A 255 -20.49 24.38 -2.60
CA ARG A 255 -20.58 23.17 -1.77
C ARG A 255 -21.62 23.30 -0.66
N ASP A 256 -22.90 23.23 -1.02
CA ASP A 256 -23.98 23.38 -0.04
C ASP A 256 -24.16 22.14 0.85
N GLY A 257 -24.39 22.35 2.14
CA GLY A 257 -24.55 21.25 3.08
C GLY A 257 -23.30 20.38 3.28
N LEU A 258 -22.11 20.94 3.01
CA LEU A 258 -20.83 20.25 3.11
C LEU A 258 -20.73 19.41 4.39
N THR A 259 -20.49 18.12 4.22
CA THR A 259 -20.24 17.16 5.30
C THR A 259 -18.90 16.50 5.05
N ALA A 260 -18.07 16.40 6.09
CA ALA A 260 -16.83 15.65 6.05
C ALA A 260 -16.97 14.36 6.85
N SER A 261 -16.40 13.27 6.33
CA SER A 261 -16.22 12.03 7.07
C SER A 261 -15.20 12.22 8.19
N ARG A 262 -15.05 11.19 9.02
CA ARG A 262 -13.89 11.05 9.88
C ARG A 262 -12.63 10.87 9.04
N ASP A 263 -11.52 11.31 9.60
CA ASP A 263 -10.20 11.05 9.05
C ASP A 263 -9.90 9.54 9.15
N ARG A 264 -9.62 8.90 8.01
CA ARG A 264 -8.98 7.59 7.94
C ARG A 264 -7.47 7.79 7.92
N VAL A 265 -6.73 6.95 8.64
CA VAL A 265 -5.27 7.04 8.74
C VAL A 265 -4.62 6.13 7.72
N PHE A 266 -3.68 6.69 6.96
CA PHE A 266 -2.78 5.97 6.08
C PHE A 266 -1.36 6.15 6.60
N HIS A 267 -0.67 5.05 6.90
CA HIS A 267 0.73 5.06 7.27
C HIS A 267 1.58 5.06 5.99
N VAL A 268 2.28 6.16 5.75
CA VAL A 268 3.15 6.34 4.59
C VAL A 268 4.56 5.90 4.96
N GLU A 269 5.01 4.85 4.30
CA GLU A 269 6.32 4.23 4.49
C GLU A 269 7.35 4.80 3.49
N ARG A 270 8.64 4.57 3.76
CA ARG A 270 9.74 5.04 2.90
C ARG A 270 9.74 4.34 1.53
N PRO A 271 10.41 4.91 0.51
CA PRO A 271 10.68 4.22 -0.75
C PRO A 271 11.24 2.81 -0.55
N LYS A 272 10.91 1.88 -1.46
CA LYS A 272 11.23 0.45 -1.37
C LYS A 272 10.49 -0.34 -0.28
N SER A 273 9.57 0.26 0.49
CA SER A 273 8.67 -0.50 1.36
C SER A 273 7.68 -1.35 0.55
N SER A 274 7.30 -0.88 -0.65
CA SER A 274 6.50 -1.59 -1.64
C SER A 274 7.39 -2.05 -2.82
N PHE A 275 8.12 -1.13 -3.46
CA PHE A 275 8.87 -1.45 -4.69
C PHE A 275 10.30 -1.92 -4.40
N SER A 276 10.52 -3.24 -4.37
CA SER A 276 11.85 -3.79 -4.08
C SER A 276 12.16 -5.07 -4.86
N ALA A 277 13.46 -5.33 -5.03
CA ALA A 277 13.99 -6.54 -5.66
C ALA A 277 15.12 -7.08 -4.77
N TRP A 278 14.87 -8.23 -4.16
CA TRP A 278 15.73 -8.85 -3.16
C TRP A 278 16.59 -9.96 -3.75
N TYR A 279 17.85 -10.01 -3.36
CA TYR A 279 18.78 -11.06 -3.77
C TYR A 279 19.44 -11.67 -2.54
N GLN A 280 19.13 -12.93 -2.24
CA GLN A 280 19.68 -13.63 -1.07
C GLN A 280 20.89 -14.46 -1.45
N PHE A 281 21.97 -14.37 -0.68
CA PHE A 281 23.12 -15.26 -0.80
C PHE A 281 23.87 -15.43 0.52
N PHE A 282 24.63 -16.52 0.67
CA PHE A 282 25.41 -16.80 1.86
C PHE A 282 26.86 -16.29 1.70
N PRO A 283 27.35 -15.38 2.57
CA PRO A 283 28.72 -14.86 2.49
C PRO A 283 29.80 -15.93 2.50
N ARG A 284 29.61 -17.01 3.27
CA ARG A 284 30.57 -18.13 3.37
C ARG A 284 30.72 -18.94 2.08
N SER A 285 29.81 -18.81 1.14
CA SER A 285 29.88 -19.50 -0.16
C SER A 285 30.45 -18.62 -1.27
N GLU A 286 30.31 -17.30 -1.13
CA GLU A 286 30.83 -16.36 -2.11
C GLU A 286 32.36 -16.26 -2.00
N GLY A 287 33.03 -16.71 -3.07
CA GLY A 287 34.49 -16.87 -3.10
C GLY A 287 35.00 -18.15 -2.45
N ALA A 288 34.12 -19.08 -2.06
CA ALA A 288 34.52 -20.40 -1.61
C ALA A 288 35.23 -21.18 -2.73
N THR A 289 36.24 -21.97 -2.37
CA THR A 289 37.02 -22.76 -3.33
C THR A 289 37.07 -24.22 -2.92
N VAL A 290 36.99 -25.12 -3.89
CA VAL A 290 37.16 -26.56 -3.69
C VAL A 290 38.54 -26.97 -4.21
N ASN A 291 39.35 -27.62 -3.38
CA ASN A 291 40.68 -28.08 -3.77
C ASN A 291 40.62 -29.43 -4.53
N GLU A 292 41.77 -29.90 -5.05
CA GLU A 292 41.86 -31.17 -5.80
C GLU A 292 41.42 -32.42 -4.99
N ARG A 293 41.36 -32.31 -3.66
CA ARG A 293 40.92 -33.38 -2.76
C ARG A 293 39.43 -33.32 -2.45
N GLY A 294 38.70 -32.33 -2.97
CA GLY A 294 37.29 -32.11 -2.70
C GLY A 294 37.00 -31.39 -1.37
N GLU A 295 38.01 -30.78 -0.72
CA GLU A 295 37.81 -30.01 0.50
C GLU A 295 37.43 -28.57 0.16
N THR A 296 36.34 -28.08 0.77
CA THR A 296 35.82 -26.72 0.56
C THR A 296 36.44 -25.75 1.56
N THR A 297 37.04 -24.66 1.06
CA THR A 297 37.44 -23.50 1.86
C THR A 297 36.34 -22.44 1.78
N PRO A 298 35.75 -22.02 2.92
CA PRO A 298 34.71 -21.00 2.94
C PRO A 298 35.21 -19.61 2.51
N GLY A 299 34.29 -18.81 1.98
CA GLY A 299 34.42 -17.38 1.78
C GLY A 299 34.27 -16.57 3.08
N THR A 300 34.44 -15.27 2.96
CA THR A 300 34.37 -14.26 4.03
C THR A 300 33.53 -13.07 3.58
N LEU A 301 33.24 -12.12 4.47
CA LEU A 301 32.58 -10.86 4.08
C LEU A 301 33.36 -10.08 3.01
N ARG A 302 34.69 -10.22 2.97
CA ARG A 302 35.52 -9.57 1.95
C ARG A 302 35.35 -10.19 0.56
N THR A 303 35.21 -11.52 0.48
CA THR A 303 35.00 -12.22 -0.79
C THR A 303 33.54 -12.16 -1.22
N ALA A 304 32.61 -12.02 -0.27
CA ALA A 304 31.17 -11.88 -0.48
C ALA A 304 30.75 -10.69 -1.36
N VAL A 305 31.66 -9.74 -1.61
CA VAL A 305 31.45 -8.64 -2.57
C VAL A 305 31.08 -9.16 -3.97
N SER A 306 31.51 -10.36 -4.36
CA SER A 306 31.09 -10.97 -5.64
C SER A 306 29.58 -11.15 -5.75
N GLY A 307 28.91 -11.48 -4.63
CA GLY A 307 27.45 -11.60 -4.58
C GLY A 307 26.76 -10.25 -4.78
N LEU A 308 27.32 -9.17 -4.23
CA LEU A 308 26.81 -7.80 -4.45
C LEU A 308 26.95 -7.37 -5.92
N GLU A 309 28.08 -7.66 -6.54
CA GLU A 309 28.32 -7.32 -7.93
C GLU A 309 27.37 -8.08 -8.86
N ARG A 310 27.11 -9.35 -8.56
CA ARG A 310 26.10 -10.16 -9.28
C ARG A 310 24.70 -9.60 -9.11
N ALA A 311 24.26 -9.38 -7.87
CA ALA A 311 22.97 -8.77 -7.56
C ALA A 311 22.78 -7.43 -8.31
N LYS A 312 23.82 -6.59 -8.34
CA LYS A 312 23.81 -5.33 -9.08
C LYS A 312 23.64 -5.54 -10.58
N SER A 313 24.40 -6.48 -11.14
CA SER A 313 24.38 -6.76 -12.58
C SER A 313 23.01 -7.25 -13.06
N GLU A 314 22.29 -7.97 -12.20
CA GLU A 314 20.94 -8.49 -12.46
C GLU A 314 19.83 -7.49 -12.07
N GLY A 315 20.19 -6.30 -11.59
CA GLY A 315 19.25 -5.22 -11.29
C GLY A 315 18.52 -5.33 -9.95
N PHE A 316 19.00 -6.15 -9.03
CA PHE A 316 18.50 -6.19 -7.64
C PHE A 316 18.96 -4.96 -6.86
N THR A 317 18.15 -4.56 -5.87
CA THR A 317 18.35 -3.32 -5.11
C THR A 317 18.52 -3.55 -3.62
N ILE A 318 18.29 -4.77 -3.14
CA ILE A 318 18.49 -5.21 -1.77
C ILE A 318 19.23 -6.55 -1.78
N ALA A 319 20.37 -6.64 -1.12
CA ALA A 319 21.09 -7.88 -0.87
C ALA A 319 20.74 -8.40 0.53
N TYR A 320 20.19 -9.60 0.60
CA TYR A 320 19.85 -10.27 1.85
C TYR A 320 20.94 -11.27 2.24
N LEU A 321 21.62 -10.99 3.35
CA LEU A 321 22.54 -11.92 3.98
C LEU A 321 21.80 -12.69 5.09
N PRO A 322 21.82 -14.03 5.09
CA PRO A 322 21.48 -14.83 6.26
C PRO A 322 22.35 -14.44 7.47
N ALA A 323 22.01 -14.96 8.66
CA ALA A 323 22.72 -14.66 9.90
C ALA A 323 24.25 -14.74 9.74
N VAL A 324 24.93 -13.64 10.06
CA VAL A 324 26.42 -13.54 10.02
C VAL A 324 27.04 -13.70 11.40
N PHE A 325 26.26 -14.21 12.36
CA PHE A 325 26.64 -14.33 13.76
C PHE A 325 27.41 -15.64 14.02
N PRO A 326 28.19 -15.73 15.11
CA PRO A 326 28.77 -16.99 15.54
C PRO A 326 27.70 -18.07 15.69
N MET A 327 27.82 -19.17 14.97
CA MET A 327 26.86 -20.28 15.02
C MET A 327 27.48 -21.54 15.61
N ASP A 328 26.69 -22.28 16.40
CA ASP A 328 27.08 -23.59 16.88
C ASP A 328 26.77 -24.68 15.84
N HIS A 329 27.81 -25.17 15.17
CA HIS A 329 27.71 -26.23 14.16
C HIS A 329 27.85 -27.65 14.74
N SER A 330 27.94 -27.80 16.07
CA SER A 330 28.07 -29.12 16.69
C SER A 330 26.78 -29.95 16.64
N ALA A 331 25.64 -29.30 16.41
CA ALA A 331 24.37 -29.95 16.21
C ALA A 331 24.30 -30.66 14.85
N PRO A 332 23.71 -31.87 14.77
CA PRO A 332 23.55 -32.62 13.51
C PRO A 332 22.76 -31.87 12.43
N ASP A 333 22.00 -30.84 12.82
CA ASP A 333 21.10 -30.10 11.95
C ASP A 333 21.41 -28.59 11.98
N ALA A 334 22.51 -28.21 11.30
CA ALA A 334 23.00 -26.83 11.27
C ALA A 334 22.09 -25.83 10.51
N ARG A 335 20.98 -26.28 9.89
CA ARG A 335 20.04 -25.40 9.16
C ARG A 335 19.21 -24.49 10.05
N LEU A 336 19.23 -24.75 11.35
CA LEU A 336 18.30 -24.19 12.33
C LEU A 336 18.81 -22.89 12.97
N PHE A 337 19.95 -22.38 12.51
CA PHE A 337 20.57 -21.13 12.96
C PHE A 337 20.68 -21.05 14.50
N ALA A 338 21.32 -22.04 15.11
CA ALA A 338 21.64 -22.00 16.55
C ALA A 338 22.72 -20.93 16.80
N VAL A 339 22.29 -19.69 17.04
CA VAL A 339 23.19 -18.55 17.25
C VAL A 339 23.83 -18.64 18.63
N GLY A 340 25.12 -18.34 18.70
CA GLY A 340 25.87 -18.17 19.93
C GLY A 340 26.97 -19.19 20.10
N THR A 341 28.17 -18.70 20.38
CA THR A 341 29.30 -19.50 20.83
C THR A 341 30.07 -18.74 21.90
N ALA A 342 31.20 -19.29 22.36
CA ALA A 342 32.12 -18.54 23.22
C ALA A 342 32.69 -17.26 22.55
N ALA A 343 32.61 -17.15 21.22
CA ALA A 343 33.09 -15.97 20.49
C ALA A 343 32.10 -14.79 20.51
N GLY A 344 30.82 -15.04 20.78
CA GLY A 344 29.79 -13.99 20.79
C GLY A 344 28.38 -14.51 20.46
N GLY A 345 27.44 -13.58 20.34
CA GLY A 345 26.04 -13.84 20.01
C GLY A 345 25.53 -12.96 18.87
N HIS A 346 24.27 -12.54 18.95
CA HIS A 346 23.55 -11.79 17.91
C HIS A 346 24.12 -10.40 17.57
N ASP A 347 25.03 -9.85 18.36
CA ASP A 347 25.68 -8.55 18.14
C ASP A 347 27.14 -8.68 17.65
N THR A 348 27.55 -9.89 17.29
CA THR A 348 28.92 -10.22 16.91
C THR A 348 28.94 -10.79 15.49
N VAL A 349 29.97 -10.44 14.69
CA VAL A 349 30.25 -11.12 13.41
C VAL A 349 30.98 -12.43 13.68
N ASP A 350 30.58 -13.51 13.02
CA ASP A 350 31.29 -14.78 13.07
C ASP A 350 32.78 -14.59 12.71
N PRO A 351 33.72 -14.99 13.59
CA PRO A 351 35.15 -14.89 13.30
C PRO A 351 35.61 -15.59 12.03
N GLU A 352 34.88 -16.62 11.56
CA GLU A 352 35.17 -17.29 10.27
C GLU A 352 34.79 -16.42 9.07
N LEU A 353 33.79 -15.53 9.22
CA LEU A 353 33.38 -14.57 8.19
C LEU A 353 34.20 -13.27 8.22
N GLY A 354 34.77 -12.92 9.37
CA GLY A 354 35.62 -11.76 9.56
C GLY A 354 35.32 -11.00 10.85
N SER A 355 35.22 -9.68 10.76
CA SER A 355 35.00 -8.76 11.88
C SER A 355 33.87 -7.78 11.61
N MET A 356 33.45 -7.04 12.65
CA MET A 356 32.47 -5.94 12.50
C MET A 356 32.95 -4.86 11.51
N ASP A 357 34.27 -4.60 11.43
CA ASP A 357 34.81 -3.66 10.46
C ASP A 357 34.72 -4.21 9.02
N ASP A 358 34.80 -5.53 8.84
CA ASP A 358 34.57 -6.16 7.54
C ASP A 358 33.11 -6.08 7.12
N PHE A 359 32.17 -6.21 8.06
CA PHE A 359 30.75 -6.01 7.79
C PHE A 359 30.45 -4.57 7.39
N LYS A 360 31.00 -3.59 8.11
CA LYS A 360 30.89 -2.16 7.74
C LYS A 360 31.46 -1.88 6.34
N ALA A 361 32.61 -2.46 6.02
CA ALA A 361 33.22 -2.33 4.70
C ALA A 361 32.35 -2.97 3.60
N PHE A 362 31.73 -4.11 3.89
CA PHE A 362 30.78 -4.77 2.99
C PHE A 362 29.54 -3.89 2.74
N CYS A 363 28.92 -3.34 3.79
CA CYS A 363 27.77 -2.43 3.65
C CYS A 363 28.14 -1.16 2.88
N ALA A 364 29.30 -0.55 3.17
CA ALA A 364 29.77 0.60 2.42
C ALA A 364 29.92 0.27 0.92
N ARG A 365 30.48 -0.90 0.59
CA ARG A 365 30.58 -1.35 -0.80
C ARG A 365 29.22 -1.60 -1.45
N ALA A 366 28.26 -2.16 -0.73
CA ALA A 366 26.89 -2.32 -1.22
C ALA A 366 26.25 -0.96 -1.52
N HIS A 367 26.41 0.02 -0.64
CA HIS A 367 25.88 1.38 -0.80
C HIS A 367 26.49 2.09 -2.01
N GLU A 368 27.80 1.94 -2.26
CA GLU A 368 28.47 2.44 -3.48
C GLU A 368 27.86 1.84 -4.77
N LEU A 369 27.36 0.59 -4.71
CA LEU A 369 26.67 -0.07 -5.81
C LEU A 369 25.18 0.32 -5.89
N GLY A 370 24.67 1.10 -4.94
CA GLY A 370 23.24 1.43 -4.82
C GLY A 370 22.39 0.26 -4.33
N ILE A 371 22.99 -0.67 -3.58
CA ILE A 371 22.34 -1.85 -3.00
C ILE A 371 22.21 -1.64 -1.49
N GLU A 372 21.00 -1.86 -0.97
CA GLU A 372 20.74 -1.93 0.46
C GLU A 372 21.10 -3.30 1.03
N VAL A 373 21.61 -3.34 2.26
CA VAL A 373 21.93 -4.61 2.93
C VAL A 373 20.82 -4.95 3.92
N ALA A 374 20.20 -6.11 3.69
CA ALA A 374 19.29 -6.74 4.63
C ALA A 374 20.01 -7.84 5.41
N LEU A 375 19.88 -7.84 6.73
CA LEU A 375 20.47 -8.85 7.60
C LEU A 375 19.41 -9.79 8.17
N GLY A 376 19.65 -11.10 8.08
CA GLY A 376 18.85 -12.13 8.72
C GLY A 376 19.08 -12.15 10.23
N LEU A 377 17.99 -12.07 10.99
CA LEU A 377 18.00 -12.06 12.45
C LEU A 377 17.10 -13.19 12.98
N PRO A 378 17.62 -14.43 13.10
CA PRO A 378 16.96 -15.49 13.85
C PRO A 378 17.12 -15.24 15.34
N LEU A 379 16.01 -15.16 16.08
CA LEU A 379 16.03 -14.97 17.53
C LEU A 379 16.12 -16.33 18.26
N ARG A 380 17.23 -17.04 18.05
CA ARG A 380 17.45 -18.41 18.55
C ARG A 380 18.79 -18.50 19.25
N CYS A 381 18.86 -19.17 20.40
CA CYS A 381 20.09 -19.23 21.19
C CYS A 381 20.58 -20.68 21.36
N ALA A 382 21.77 -20.97 20.85
CA ALA A 382 22.48 -22.19 21.16
C ALA A 382 22.75 -22.31 22.68
N PRO A 383 22.96 -23.52 23.22
CA PRO A 383 23.33 -23.72 24.62
C PRO A 383 24.59 -22.96 25.07
N THR A 384 25.47 -22.63 24.12
CA THR A 384 26.72 -21.90 24.35
C THR A 384 26.57 -20.38 24.17
N HIS A 385 25.37 -19.88 23.85
CA HIS A 385 25.11 -18.45 23.68
C HIS A 385 25.36 -17.68 25.01
N PRO A 386 26.03 -16.51 24.98
CA PRO A 386 26.36 -15.75 26.20
C PRO A 386 25.15 -15.42 27.10
N TRP A 387 23.97 -15.19 26.52
CA TRP A 387 22.74 -14.97 27.28
C TRP A 387 22.36 -16.14 28.20
N VAL A 388 22.70 -17.39 27.88
CA VAL A 388 22.37 -18.53 28.74
C VAL A 388 22.99 -18.38 30.13
N ALA A 389 24.20 -17.81 30.19
CA ALA A 389 24.90 -17.53 31.44
C ALA A 389 24.52 -16.16 32.04
N ALA A 390 24.38 -15.13 31.21
CA ALA A 390 24.14 -13.75 31.66
C ALA A 390 22.68 -13.47 32.04
N HIS A 391 21.74 -14.08 31.31
CA HIS A 391 20.30 -13.91 31.40
C HIS A 391 19.56 -15.26 31.46
N PRO A 392 19.84 -16.10 32.47
CA PRO A 392 19.18 -17.39 32.65
C PRO A 392 17.66 -17.30 32.79
N GLU A 393 17.12 -16.13 33.11
CA GLU A 393 15.71 -15.79 33.21
C GLU A 393 15.00 -15.72 31.85
N TRP A 394 15.72 -15.54 30.74
CA TRP A 394 15.14 -15.47 29.39
C TRP A 394 14.89 -16.83 28.76
N PHE A 395 15.13 -17.93 29.47
CA PHE A 395 15.00 -19.28 28.93
C PHE A 395 14.08 -20.12 29.78
N ARG A 396 13.21 -20.91 29.13
CA ARG A 396 12.33 -21.83 29.83
C ARG A 396 13.13 -22.96 30.47
N ARG A 397 12.64 -23.42 31.63
CA ARG A 397 13.28 -24.49 32.40
C ARG A 397 12.35 -25.67 32.62
N ASN A 398 12.93 -26.87 32.55
CA ASN A 398 12.32 -28.11 32.99
C ASN A 398 12.17 -28.11 34.52
N ALA A 399 11.34 -29.03 35.03
CA ALA A 399 11.13 -29.21 36.47
C ALA A 399 12.42 -29.59 37.25
N ASP A 400 13.43 -30.14 36.57
CA ASP A 400 14.74 -30.47 37.14
C ASP A 400 15.73 -29.29 37.11
N GLY A 401 15.31 -28.13 36.59
CA GLY A 401 16.11 -26.91 36.49
C GLY A 401 16.96 -26.80 35.22
N SER A 402 17.01 -27.82 34.36
CA SER A 402 17.68 -27.76 33.05
C SER A 402 16.92 -26.84 32.08
N PHE A 403 17.62 -26.26 31.11
CA PHE A 403 16.98 -25.44 30.08
C PHE A 403 16.23 -26.31 29.07
N MET A 404 15.07 -25.83 28.64
CA MET A 404 14.26 -26.49 27.63
C MET A 404 14.80 -26.18 26.24
N HIS A 405 14.97 -27.22 25.43
CA HIS A 405 15.14 -27.06 23.99
C HIS A 405 13.81 -26.68 23.35
N ALA A 406 13.86 -25.83 22.32
CA ALA A 406 12.73 -25.61 21.44
C ALA A 406 12.35 -26.93 20.72
N LEU A 407 11.13 -27.02 20.20
CA LEU A 407 10.65 -28.21 19.52
C LEU A 407 10.20 -27.90 18.10
N ASP A 408 10.48 -28.79 17.16
CA ASP A 408 9.94 -28.73 15.80
C ASP A 408 8.43 -29.03 15.77
N ALA A 409 7.81 -28.91 14.59
CA ALA A 409 6.38 -29.18 14.41
C ALA A 409 5.97 -30.65 14.73
N GLN A 410 6.92 -31.57 14.75
CA GLN A 410 6.76 -32.99 15.09
C GLN A 410 7.05 -33.28 16.57
N GLY A 411 7.51 -32.28 17.34
CA GLY A 411 7.86 -32.39 18.75
C GLY A 411 9.28 -32.89 19.01
N ASN A 412 10.17 -32.90 18.02
CA ASN A 412 11.58 -33.24 18.21
C ASN A 412 12.36 -32.03 18.73
N PRO A 413 13.35 -32.24 19.62
CA PRO A 413 14.15 -31.15 20.16
C PRO A 413 15.07 -30.52 19.12
N GLU A 414 15.03 -29.20 19.08
CA GLU A 414 15.87 -28.34 18.26
C GLU A 414 17.20 -28.01 18.98
N PRO A 415 18.27 -27.63 18.25
CA PRO A 415 19.60 -27.41 18.82
C PRO A 415 19.75 -26.09 19.60
N PHE A 416 18.66 -25.36 19.84
CA PHE A 416 18.63 -24.11 20.57
C PHE A 416 17.60 -24.15 21.72
N TYR A 417 17.79 -23.29 22.72
CA TYR A 417 16.89 -23.18 23.86
C TYR A 417 15.67 -22.32 23.56
N GLU A 418 14.56 -22.68 24.20
CA GLU A 418 13.28 -21.96 24.13
C GLU A 418 13.34 -20.68 24.95
N LEU A 419 13.09 -19.54 24.31
CA LEU A 419 13.01 -18.24 24.98
C LEU A 419 11.72 -18.11 25.81
N ASP A 420 11.83 -17.48 26.98
CA ASP A 420 10.72 -17.22 27.89
C ASP A 420 10.32 -15.74 27.89
N PHE A 421 9.41 -15.40 26.99
CA PHE A 421 8.84 -14.05 26.87
C PHE A 421 7.92 -13.68 28.05
N ASP A 422 7.48 -14.64 28.88
CA ASP A 422 6.58 -14.36 29.99
C ASP A 422 7.33 -13.92 31.25
N ASN A 423 8.62 -14.25 31.35
CA ASN A 423 9.41 -13.97 32.55
C ASN A 423 10.05 -12.57 32.54
N ASP A 424 10.61 -12.13 31.39
CA ASP A 424 11.19 -10.78 31.24
C ASP A 424 11.04 -10.24 29.80
N LEU A 425 9.78 -10.01 29.40
CA LEU A 425 9.45 -9.45 28.08
C LEU A 425 10.21 -8.14 27.80
N THR A 426 10.22 -7.21 28.75
CA THR A 426 10.83 -5.89 28.57
C THR A 426 12.35 -5.95 28.46
N GLY A 427 13.01 -6.89 29.15
CA GLY A 427 14.44 -7.14 28.98
C GLY A 427 14.77 -7.61 27.56
N LEU A 428 14.03 -8.60 27.06
CA LEU A 428 14.16 -9.11 25.70
C LEU A 428 13.88 -8.02 24.65
N GLU A 429 12.82 -7.23 24.81
CA GLU A 429 12.48 -6.12 23.90
C GLU A 429 13.63 -5.13 23.78
N ARG A 430 14.20 -4.72 24.92
CA ARG A 430 15.32 -3.76 24.95
C ARG A 430 16.60 -4.33 24.35
N GLU A 431 16.88 -5.60 24.59
CA GLU A 431 18.09 -6.23 24.07
C GLU A 431 18.00 -6.45 22.55
N VAL A 432 16.84 -6.84 22.03
CA VAL A 432 16.64 -6.98 20.58
C VAL A 432 16.63 -5.61 19.90
N GLU A 433 16.02 -4.58 20.50
CA GLU A 433 16.16 -3.19 20.03
C GLU A 433 17.63 -2.77 19.96
N ARG A 434 18.43 -3.05 21.01
CA ARG A 434 19.86 -2.75 21.03
C ARG A 434 20.63 -3.50 19.94
N ILE A 435 20.36 -4.79 19.72
CA ILE A 435 21.02 -5.57 18.68
C ILE A 435 20.74 -4.96 17.31
N ILE A 436 19.48 -4.63 17.03
CA ILE A 436 19.09 -4.00 15.76
C ILE A 436 19.84 -2.67 15.58
N ASP A 437 19.90 -1.82 16.62
CA ASP A 437 20.64 -0.55 16.60
C ASP A 437 22.14 -0.76 16.26
N VAL A 438 22.80 -1.80 16.80
CA VAL A 438 24.21 -2.12 16.49
C VAL A 438 24.42 -2.38 14.99
N TRP A 439 23.51 -3.12 14.35
CA TRP A 439 23.63 -3.45 12.93
C TRP A 439 23.24 -2.29 12.01
N ILE A 440 22.29 -1.45 12.43
CA ILE A 440 21.97 -0.19 11.74
C ILE A 440 23.19 0.74 11.76
N GLU A 441 23.84 0.91 12.92
CA GLU A 441 25.09 1.68 13.04
C GLU A 441 26.23 1.10 12.19
N ALA A 442 26.20 -0.21 11.93
CA ALA A 442 27.15 -0.88 11.05
C ALA A 442 26.80 -0.76 9.55
N GLY A 443 25.63 -0.23 9.21
CA GLY A 443 25.20 0.10 7.86
C GLY A 443 24.11 -0.81 7.27
N ALA A 444 23.51 -1.72 8.04
CA ALA A 444 22.33 -2.46 7.58
C ALA A 444 21.12 -1.52 7.48
N THR A 445 20.33 -1.63 6.42
CA THR A 445 19.13 -0.79 6.20
C THR A 445 17.83 -1.59 6.21
N ALA A 446 17.93 -2.91 6.29
CA ALA A 446 16.79 -3.80 6.40
C ALA A 446 17.11 -5.03 7.26
N PHE A 447 16.08 -5.66 7.79
CA PHE A 447 16.18 -6.90 8.53
C PHE A 447 15.16 -7.89 7.99
N GLN A 448 15.61 -9.11 7.70
CA GLN A 448 14.72 -10.24 7.57
C GLN A 448 14.68 -10.91 8.94
N ILE A 449 13.47 -11.08 9.47
CA ILE A 449 13.27 -11.78 10.73
C ILE A 449 12.86 -13.22 10.38
N ASP A 450 13.66 -14.17 10.82
CA ASP A 450 13.44 -15.61 10.63
C ASP A 450 12.32 -16.07 11.57
N GLU A 451 11.32 -16.73 11.00
CA GLU A 451 10.18 -17.30 11.70
C GLU A 451 9.49 -16.46 12.81
N PRO A 452 9.17 -15.16 12.62
CA PRO A 452 8.62 -14.29 13.68
C PRO A 452 7.28 -14.75 14.28
N GLN A 453 6.65 -15.75 13.68
CA GLN A 453 5.46 -16.43 14.21
C GLN A 453 5.73 -17.24 15.49
N THR A 454 6.99 -17.56 15.81
CA THR A 454 7.34 -18.34 17.01
C THR A 454 7.37 -17.48 18.27
N GLU A 455 7.49 -16.17 18.14
CA GLU A 455 7.46 -15.22 19.25
C GLU A 455 6.08 -14.56 19.40
N PRO A 456 5.79 -13.96 20.57
CA PRO A 456 4.56 -13.21 20.75
C PRO A 456 4.45 -12.05 19.76
N VAL A 457 3.30 -11.92 19.07
CA VAL A 457 3.06 -10.78 18.16
C VAL A 457 3.25 -9.42 18.88
N ARG A 458 2.92 -9.36 20.18
CA ARG A 458 3.09 -8.15 20.97
C ARG A 458 4.57 -7.75 21.15
N PHE A 459 5.46 -8.73 21.30
CA PHE A 459 6.89 -8.49 21.38
C PHE A 459 7.39 -7.79 20.12
N TRP A 460 7.06 -8.32 18.94
CA TRP A 460 7.41 -7.69 17.67
C TRP A 460 6.78 -6.31 17.50
N GLN A 461 5.52 -6.14 17.93
CA GLN A 461 4.87 -4.84 17.87
C GLN A 461 5.64 -3.76 18.62
N ASP A 462 6.18 -4.08 19.80
CA ASP A 462 6.90 -3.13 20.63
C ASP A 462 8.32 -2.88 20.14
N VAL A 463 9.06 -3.92 19.75
CA VAL A 463 10.40 -3.79 19.17
C VAL A 463 10.36 -2.97 17.89
N LEU A 464 9.47 -3.31 16.95
CA LEU A 464 9.39 -2.62 15.66
C LEU A 464 8.95 -1.16 15.83
N ALA A 465 8.02 -0.88 16.74
CA ALA A 465 7.62 0.49 17.03
C ALA A 465 8.75 1.32 17.65
N ALA A 466 9.55 0.72 18.53
CA ALA A 466 10.71 1.39 19.15
C ALA A 466 11.80 1.70 18.11
N VAL A 467 12.16 0.71 17.28
CA VAL A 467 13.16 0.90 16.22
C VAL A 467 12.67 1.90 15.17
N THR A 468 11.46 1.74 14.62
CA THR A 468 10.91 2.65 13.58
C THR A 468 10.83 4.10 14.05
N LYS A 469 10.66 4.33 15.37
CA LYS A 469 10.66 5.68 15.93
C LYS A 469 12.04 6.35 15.85
N LYS A 470 13.13 5.59 16.02
CA LYS A 470 14.52 6.08 15.92
C LYS A 470 15.04 6.05 14.48
N HIS A 471 14.66 4.99 13.76
CA HIS A 471 15.16 4.58 12.45
C HIS A 471 13.98 4.32 11.48
N PRO A 472 13.18 5.35 11.14
CA PRO A 472 12.06 5.22 10.20
C PRO A 472 12.48 4.80 8.79
N GLU A 473 13.77 4.83 8.48
CA GLU A 473 14.38 4.36 7.24
C GLU A 473 14.59 2.84 7.16
N VAL A 474 14.37 2.09 8.23
CA VAL A 474 14.66 0.65 8.28
C VAL A 474 13.45 -0.17 7.85
N LEU A 475 13.70 -1.18 7.01
CA LEU A 475 12.68 -2.13 6.56
C LEU A 475 12.76 -3.46 7.34
N PHE A 476 11.61 -4.09 7.55
CA PHE A 476 11.47 -5.38 8.22
C PHE A 476 10.67 -6.35 7.34
N LEU A 477 11.28 -7.47 6.98
CA LEU A 477 10.67 -8.57 6.25
C LEU A 477 10.39 -9.72 7.22
N ALA A 478 9.11 -10.04 7.44
CA ALA A 478 8.72 -11.23 8.20
C ALA A 478 8.82 -12.48 7.32
N GLU A 479 9.55 -13.51 7.77
CA GLU A 479 9.54 -14.83 7.13
C GLU A 479 8.58 -15.79 7.83
N ALA A 480 7.30 -15.50 7.64
CA ALA A 480 6.22 -16.24 8.29
C ALA A 480 5.42 -17.11 7.32
N PHE A 481 5.77 -18.38 7.22
CA PHE A 481 4.96 -19.40 6.53
C PHE A 481 3.95 -20.04 7.48
N SER A 482 3.06 -19.22 8.04
CA SER A 482 2.06 -19.65 9.03
C SER A 482 0.63 -19.51 8.51
N ARG A 483 -0.37 -19.67 9.39
CA ARG A 483 -1.78 -19.45 9.06
C ARG A 483 -2.05 -17.96 8.74
N PRO A 484 -2.97 -17.62 7.83
CA PRO A 484 -3.16 -16.23 7.36
C PRO A 484 -3.43 -15.21 8.46
N ALA A 485 -4.16 -15.58 9.52
CA ALA A 485 -4.46 -14.69 10.63
C ALA A 485 -3.21 -14.24 11.40
N LEU A 486 -2.22 -15.13 11.55
CA LEU A 486 -0.98 -14.80 12.26
C LEU A 486 -0.06 -13.94 11.39
N VAL A 487 0.07 -14.27 10.10
CA VAL A 487 0.81 -13.44 9.13
C VAL A 487 0.23 -12.02 9.09
N ARG A 488 -1.10 -11.91 9.04
CA ARG A 488 -1.78 -10.60 9.08
C ARG A 488 -1.52 -9.84 10.39
N ALA A 489 -1.49 -10.53 11.52
CA ALA A 489 -1.21 -9.92 12.81
C ALA A 489 0.22 -9.38 12.90
N LEU A 490 1.20 -10.09 12.33
CA LEU A 490 2.58 -9.61 12.20
C LEU A 490 2.66 -8.37 11.31
N ALA A 491 1.96 -8.37 10.17
CA ALA A 491 1.87 -7.20 9.31
C ALA A 491 1.30 -5.97 10.06
N TYR A 492 0.29 -6.16 10.91
CA TYR A 492 -0.25 -5.11 11.79
C TYR A 492 0.68 -4.71 12.94
N ALA A 493 1.58 -5.61 13.37
CA ALA A 493 2.55 -5.32 14.42
C ALA A 493 3.59 -4.29 13.97
N GLY A 494 3.87 -4.20 12.67
CA GLY A 494 4.79 -3.21 12.09
C GLY A 494 5.73 -3.76 11.02
N PHE A 495 5.62 -5.04 10.66
CA PHE A 495 6.44 -5.61 9.59
C PHE A 495 6.11 -4.95 8.25
N THR A 496 7.11 -4.30 7.66
CA THR A 496 6.99 -3.55 6.41
C THR A 496 6.65 -4.47 5.25
N GLN A 497 7.24 -5.67 5.22
CA GLN A 497 7.02 -6.69 4.20
C GLN A 497 6.88 -8.09 4.81
N ASN A 498 6.31 -9.01 4.05
CA ASN A 498 6.06 -10.39 4.47
C ASN A 498 6.42 -11.36 3.35
N HIS A 499 7.03 -12.48 3.71
CA HIS A 499 6.95 -13.68 2.89
C HIS A 499 5.49 -14.09 2.72
N SER A 500 5.22 -14.89 1.70
CA SER A 500 3.85 -15.18 1.27
C SER A 500 3.72 -16.60 0.73
N TYR A 501 2.49 -17.01 0.45
CA TYR A 501 2.20 -18.35 -0.04
C TYR A 501 2.53 -18.57 -1.53
N PHE A 502 3.18 -17.60 -2.18
CA PHE A 502 3.46 -17.62 -3.61
C PHE A 502 4.06 -18.96 -4.11
N PRO A 503 5.10 -19.57 -3.47
CA PRO A 503 5.66 -20.85 -3.92
C PRO A 503 4.64 -21.99 -4.10
N TRP A 504 3.54 -21.94 -3.35
CA TRP A 504 2.47 -22.94 -3.33
C TRP A 504 1.20 -22.47 -4.03
N ARG A 505 1.28 -21.45 -4.89
CA ARG A 505 0.19 -21.03 -5.79
C ARG A 505 0.69 -21.23 -7.22
N ASN A 506 0.26 -22.30 -7.86
CA ASN A 506 0.82 -22.75 -9.14
C ASN A 506 -0.24 -22.96 -10.22
N THR A 507 -1.51 -23.21 -9.86
CA THR A 507 -2.59 -23.25 -10.86
C THR A 507 -3.10 -21.84 -11.17
N LYS A 508 -3.83 -21.69 -12.28
CA LYS A 508 -4.46 -20.42 -12.64
C LYS A 508 -5.43 -19.95 -11.55
N GLU A 509 -6.31 -20.82 -11.05
CA GLU A 509 -7.30 -20.46 -10.04
C GLU A 509 -6.64 -19.98 -8.75
N GLU A 510 -5.57 -20.67 -8.33
CA GLU A 510 -4.76 -20.30 -7.17
C GLU A 510 -4.08 -18.94 -7.37
N LEU A 511 -3.48 -18.71 -8.54
CA LEU A 511 -2.76 -17.48 -8.87
C LEU A 511 -3.71 -16.29 -9.04
N GLU A 512 -4.84 -16.44 -9.73
CA GLU A 512 -5.83 -15.38 -9.91
C GLU A 512 -6.43 -14.93 -8.58
N ALA A 513 -6.80 -15.90 -7.72
CA ALA A 513 -7.27 -15.60 -6.37
C ALA A 513 -6.19 -14.89 -5.54
N PHE A 514 -4.96 -15.39 -5.57
CA PHE A 514 -3.85 -14.85 -4.80
C PHE A 514 -3.42 -13.46 -5.28
N LEU A 515 -3.34 -13.22 -6.60
CA LEU A 515 -3.05 -11.91 -7.17
C LEU A 515 -4.13 -10.90 -6.80
N THR A 516 -5.41 -11.30 -6.86
CA THR A 516 -6.54 -10.44 -6.46
C THR A 516 -6.48 -10.08 -4.98
N GLU A 517 -6.16 -11.03 -4.09
CA GLU A 517 -6.04 -10.76 -2.65
C GLU A 517 -4.87 -9.83 -2.33
N THR A 518 -3.70 -10.14 -2.90
CA THR A 518 -2.43 -9.46 -2.57
C THR A 518 -2.28 -8.09 -3.20
N ASN A 519 -2.96 -7.82 -4.33
CA ASN A 519 -2.98 -6.53 -5.01
C ASN A 519 -4.31 -5.74 -4.80
N GLY A 520 -5.31 -6.37 -4.18
CA GLY A 520 -6.58 -5.72 -3.82
C GLY A 520 -6.52 -4.99 -2.48
N GLU A 521 -7.64 -5.00 -1.74
CA GLU A 521 -7.71 -4.38 -0.40
C GLU A 521 -6.71 -5.01 0.60
N GLY A 522 -6.36 -6.28 0.43
CA GLY A 522 -5.37 -6.97 1.26
C GLY A 522 -3.97 -6.35 1.18
N GLY A 523 -3.62 -5.73 0.05
CA GLY A 523 -2.34 -5.07 -0.19
C GLY A 523 -2.11 -3.87 0.72
N PHE A 524 -3.16 -3.16 1.15
CA PHE A 524 -3.02 -2.02 2.08
C PHE A 524 -2.53 -2.42 3.49
N TYR A 525 -2.62 -3.70 3.83
CA TYR A 525 -2.40 -4.17 5.20
C TYR A 525 -1.28 -5.20 5.29
N GLN A 526 -0.95 -5.88 4.19
CA GLN A 526 0.12 -6.88 4.12
C GLN A 526 0.80 -6.79 2.76
N HIS A 527 1.96 -6.14 2.73
CA HIS A 527 2.85 -6.14 1.57
C HIS A 527 3.51 -7.50 1.45
N ASN A 528 3.13 -8.24 0.41
CA ASN A 528 3.63 -9.59 0.15
C ASN A 528 4.82 -9.53 -0.82
N THR A 529 5.97 -10.01 -0.38
CA THR A 529 7.15 -10.19 -1.21
C THR A 529 7.08 -11.57 -1.88
N PHE A 530 7.14 -11.62 -3.21
CA PHE A 530 7.03 -12.86 -3.96
C PHE A 530 8.42 -13.48 -4.16
N TRP A 531 8.66 -14.59 -3.46
CA TRP A 531 9.86 -15.41 -3.60
C TRP A 531 9.46 -16.72 -4.29
N PRO A 532 9.96 -17.04 -5.49
CA PRO A 532 9.64 -18.31 -6.14
C PRO A 532 10.30 -19.50 -5.43
N ALA A 533 11.47 -19.27 -4.81
CA ALA A 533 12.18 -20.22 -3.98
C ALA A 533 12.93 -19.49 -2.86
N THR A 534 13.20 -20.19 -1.78
CA THR A 534 14.11 -19.80 -0.70
C THR A 534 15.03 -20.99 -0.39
N PRO A 535 16.05 -20.86 0.49
CA PRO A 535 16.87 -22.01 0.88
C PRO A 535 16.07 -23.20 1.43
N ASP A 536 14.88 -22.95 1.97
CA ASP A 536 14.02 -23.97 2.60
C ASP A 536 12.80 -24.33 1.76
N VAL A 537 12.47 -23.51 0.75
CA VAL A 537 11.28 -23.68 -0.07
C VAL A 537 11.67 -23.90 -1.52
N LEU A 538 11.57 -25.15 -1.96
CA LEU A 538 11.59 -25.57 -3.35
C LEU A 538 10.29 -26.31 -3.66
N SER A 539 9.40 -25.70 -4.43
CA SER A 539 8.12 -26.32 -4.77
C SER A 539 8.29 -27.44 -5.80
N ASP A 540 7.35 -28.40 -5.79
CA ASP A 540 7.28 -29.45 -6.83
C ASP A 540 7.27 -28.85 -8.25
N TYR A 541 6.66 -27.66 -8.41
CA TYR A 541 6.65 -26.95 -9.68
C TYR A 541 8.06 -26.59 -10.16
N LEU A 542 8.92 -26.04 -9.31
CA LEU A 542 10.30 -25.70 -9.69
C LEU A 542 11.17 -26.95 -9.85
N ARG A 543 10.95 -27.97 -9.00
CA ARG A 543 11.63 -29.26 -9.10
C ARG A 543 11.42 -29.90 -10.47
N ASP A 544 10.17 -29.99 -10.91
CA ASP A 544 9.80 -30.87 -12.02
C ASP A 544 9.87 -30.19 -13.40
N ASN A 545 9.81 -28.86 -13.47
CA ASN A 545 9.61 -28.13 -14.73
C ASN A 545 10.87 -27.46 -15.33
N GLY A 546 12.05 -27.68 -14.76
CA GLY A 546 13.33 -27.23 -15.32
C GLY A 546 13.39 -25.73 -15.66
N VAL A 547 14.07 -25.37 -16.76
CA VAL A 547 14.28 -23.97 -17.19
C VAL A 547 12.96 -23.24 -17.41
N ALA A 548 11.98 -23.87 -18.07
CA ALA A 548 10.67 -23.27 -18.32
C ALA A 548 9.95 -22.96 -16.99
N GLY A 549 9.99 -23.87 -16.02
CA GLY A 549 9.42 -23.66 -14.69
C GLY A 549 10.06 -22.46 -13.97
N HIS A 550 11.38 -22.35 -13.99
CA HIS A 550 12.09 -21.22 -13.40
C HIS A 550 11.74 -19.90 -14.12
N ALA A 551 11.68 -19.90 -15.45
CA ALA A 551 11.29 -18.72 -16.21
C ALA A 551 9.84 -18.27 -15.88
N VAL A 552 8.88 -19.20 -15.85
CA VAL A 552 7.48 -18.92 -15.49
C VAL A 552 7.38 -18.32 -14.09
N ARG A 553 8.02 -18.93 -13.10
CA ARG A 553 7.95 -18.46 -11.70
C ARG A 553 8.64 -17.12 -11.50
N ALA A 554 9.75 -16.85 -12.21
CA ALA A 554 10.39 -15.54 -12.20
C ALA A 554 9.49 -14.45 -12.77
N VAL A 555 8.85 -14.68 -13.93
CA VAL A 555 7.90 -13.72 -14.53
C VAL A 555 6.73 -13.45 -13.58
N LEU A 556 6.11 -14.50 -13.03
CA LEU A 556 4.99 -14.36 -12.09
C LEU A 556 5.39 -13.63 -10.80
N ALA A 557 6.59 -13.88 -10.26
CA ALA A 557 7.06 -13.18 -9.06
C ALA A 557 7.29 -11.69 -9.36
N ALA A 558 8.11 -11.42 -10.39
CA ALA A 558 8.53 -10.08 -10.76
C ALA A 558 7.39 -9.20 -11.26
N MET A 559 6.41 -9.77 -11.98
CA MET A 559 5.26 -9.01 -12.47
C MET A 559 4.04 -9.10 -11.55
N GLY A 560 3.95 -10.10 -10.67
CA GLY A 560 2.81 -10.30 -9.77
C GLY A 560 2.84 -9.45 -8.51
N SER A 561 4.02 -8.99 -8.07
CA SER A 561 4.18 -8.13 -6.90
C SER A 561 5.19 -7.00 -7.15
N PRO A 562 4.97 -5.79 -6.59
CA PRO A 562 6.00 -4.74 -6.57
C PRO A 562 7.20 -5.11 -5.70
N SER A 563 7.08 -6.10 -4.80
CA SER A 563 8.21 -6.64 -4.02
C SER A 563 8.43 -8.11 -4.38
N TRP A 564 9.64 -8.45 -4.83
CA TRP A 564 9.99 -9.83 -5.17
C TRP A 564 11.44 -10.15 -4.80
N GLY A 565 11.77 -11.43 -4.68
CA GLY A 565 13.13 -11.85 -4.34
C GLY A 565 13.55 -13.18 -4.95
N ILE A 566 14.86 -13.40 -5.02
CA ILE A 566 15.48 -14.64 -5.48
C ILE A 566 16.58 -15.06 -4.50
N TYR A 567 16.69 -16.37 -4.27
CA TYR A 567 17.84 -16.99 -3.61
C TYR A 567 18.85 -17.48 -4.65
N ASN A 568 20.12 -17.14 -4.45
CA ASN A 568 21.19 -17.43 -5.39
C ASN A 568 21.33 -18.94 -5.65
N GLY A 569 21.54 -19.30 -6.92
CA GLY A 569 21.42 -20.67 -7.41
C GLY A 569 20.14 -20.92 -8.20
N TYR A 570 19.15 -20.03 -8.08
CA TYR A 570 17.98 -20.01 -8.98
C TYR A 570 18.38 -19.81 -10.44
N GLU A 571 19.38 -18.97 -10.68
CA GLU A 571 19.98 -18.69 -11.99
C GLU A 571 20.63 -19.92 -12.61
N LEU A 572 21.10 -20.83 -11.74
CA LEU A 572 21.71 -22.10 -12.10
C LEU A 572 20.70 -23.24 -12.17
N MET A 573 19.40 -22.96 -11.98
CA MET A 573 18.33 -23.96 -11.95
C MET A 573 18.64 -25.08 -10.94
N GLU A 574 19.16 -24.74 -9.76
CA GLU A 574 19.40 -25.71 -8.69
C GLU A 574 18.07 -26.28 -8.18
N ASN A 575 17.69 -27.47 -8.67
CA ASN A 575 16.39 -28.08 -8.41
C ASN A 575 16.44 -29.55 -7.93
N ASN A 576 17.63 -30.04 -7.56
CA ASN A 576 17.82 -31.40 -7.07
C ASN A 576 17.31 -31.56 -5.62
N VAL A 577 16.50 -32.58 -5.39
CA VAL A 577 16.02 -32.98 -4.04
C VAL A 577 16.69 -34.25 -3.55
N ILE A 578 16.79 -34.44 -2.23
CA ILE A 578 17.14 -35.74 -1.64
C ILE A 578 16.08 -36.79 -2.00
N ALA A 579 16.48 -38.07 -2.05
CA ALA A 579 15.68 -39.17 -2.61
C ALA A 579 14.34 -39.44 -1.89
N ASP A 580 14.13 -38.89 -0.69
CA ASP A 580 12.90 -38.95 0.11
C ASP A 580 12.01 -37.70 -0.05
N GLY A 581 12.40 -36.74 -0.87
CA GLY A 581 11.62 -35.55 -1.23
C GLY A 581 11.49 -34.49 -0.15
N ALA A 582 12.21 -34.61 0.98
CA ALA A 582 12.02 -33.77 2.16
C ALA A 582 12.84 -32.46 2.17
N ALA A 583 13.91 -32.35 1.35
CA ALA A 583 14.74 -31.15 1.25
C ALA A 583 15.50 -31.07 -0.08
N ALA A 584 16.06 -29.90 -0.41
CA ALA A 584 17.03 -29.76 -1.49
C ALA A 584 18.33 -30.53 -1.15
N LEU A 585 18.89 -31.25 -2.12
CA LEU A 585 20.21 -31.91 -1.97
C LEU A 585 21.29 -30.83 -1.87
N GLY A 586 22.03 -30.81 -0.75
CA GLY A 586 23.09 -29.84 -0.51
C GLY A 586 22.58 -28.44 -0.17
N ASN A 587 21.73 -28.35 0.86
CA ASN A 587 21.19 -27.06 1.33
C ASN A 587 22.32 -26.16 1.87
N GLU A 588 22.43 -24.94 1.34
CA GLU A 588 23.47 -23.98 1.70
C GLU A 588 23.38 -23.48 3.15
N ARG A 589 22.25 -23.72 3.85
CA ARG A 589 22.16 -23.54 5.30
C ARG A 589 23.05 -24.52 6.07
N THR A 590 23.30 -25.72 5.55
CA THR A 590 24.11 -26.76 6.22
C THR A 590 25.53 -26.89 5.70
N GLU A 591 25.77 -26.54 4.44
CA GLU A 591 27.08 -26.69 3.80
C GLU A 591 27.47 -25.45 3.00
N VAL A 592 28.77 -25.25 2.83
CA VAL A 592 29.31 -24.19 1.97
C VAL A 592 29.22 -24.63 0.51
N ARG A 593 28.68 -23.77 -0.36
CA ARG A 593 28.49 -24.09 -1.79
C ARG A 593 29.35 -23.22 -2.70
N ALA A 594 30.45 -23.77 -3.18
CA ALA A 594 31.20 -23.16 -4.28
C ALA A 594 30.47 -23.42 -5.60
N ARG A 595 29.95 -22.35 -6.23
CA ARG A 595 29.19 -22.43 -7.49
C ARG A 595 30.05 -22.07 -8.70
N ASP A 596 29.87 -22.84 -9.77
CA ASP A 596 30.35 -22.43 -11.09
C ASP A 596 29.26 -21.62 -11.81
N TRP A 597 29.47 -20.31 -11.85
CA TRP A 597 28.52 -19.37 -12.42
C TRP A 597 28.47 -19.38 -13.95
N SER A 598 29.34 -20.14 -14.64
CA SER A 598 29.26 -20.21 -16.11
C SER A 598 27.94 -20.82 -16.60
N GLY A 599 27.33 -21.72 -15.81
CA GLY A 599 26.05 -22.35 -16.14
C GLY A 599 24.87 -21.36 -16.19
N ALA A 600 24.93 -20.25 -15.45
CA ALA A 600 23.87 -19.24 -15.45
C ALA A 600 23.65 -18.61 -16.83
N VAL A 601 24.74 -18.49 -17.61
CA VAL A 601 24.71 -17.98 -18.98
C VAL A 601 24.05 -18.98 -19.93
N GLU A 602 24.29 -20.29 -19.73
CA GLU A 602 23.73 -21.34 -20.59
C GLU A 602 22.21 -21.47 -20.45
N TYR A 603 21.69 -21.37 -19.22
CA TYR A 603 20.25 -21.49 -18.96
C TYR A 603 19.44 -20.24 -19.32
N GLY A 604 20.10 -19.08 -19.44
CA GLY A 604 19.44 -17.80 -19.76
C GLY A 604 18.58 -17.20 -18.63
N ILE A 605 18.52 -17.83 -17.45
CA ILE A 605 17.72 -17.34 -16.33
C ILE A 605 18.27 -16.01 -15.81
N ALA A 606 19.59 -15.87 -15.64
CA ALA A 606 20.18 -14.59 -15.20
C ALA A 606 19.85 -13.43 -16.15
N GLU A 607 19.84 -13.68 -17.47
CA GLU A 607 19.44 -12.69 -18.48
C GLU A 607 17.95 -12.32 -18.36
N LEU A 608 17.10 -13.31 -18.10
CA LEU A 608 15.68 -13.09 -17.82
C LEU A 608 15.49 -12.24 -16.54
N LEU A 609 16.16 -12.59 -15.42
CA LEU A 609 16.06 -11.82 -14.16
C LEU A 609 16.49 -10.36 -14.38
N THR A 610 17.60 -10.15 -15.10
CA THR A 610 18.08 -8.83 -15.51
C THR A 610 17.03 -8.06 -16.31
N SER A 611 16.42 -8.72 -17.30
CA SER A 611 15.38 -8.13 -18.13
C SER A 611 14.12 -7.78 -17.32
N LEU A 612 13.70 -8.65 -16.40
CA LEU A 612 12.55 -8.40 -15.52
C LEU A 612 12.79 -7.20 -14.61
N ASN A 613 13.95 -7.11 -13.96
CA ASN A 613 14.29 -5.96 -13.12
C ASN A 613 14.41 -4.66 -13.94
N ARG A 614 14.97 -4.72 -15.16
CA ARG A 614 15.01 -3.57 -16.07
C ARG A 614 13.60 -3.09 -16.45
N ILE A 615 12.71 -4.02 -16.81
CA ILE A 615 11.30 -3.71 -17.13
C ILE A 615 10.65 -3.04 -15.92
N ARG A 616 10.79 -3.63 -14.72
CA ARG A 616 10.22 -3.08 -13.49
C ARG A 616 10.72 -1.68 -13.16
N ALA A 617 12.01 -1.43 -13.35
CA ALA A 617 12.58 -0.11 -13.13
C ALA A 617 12.03 0.94 -14.12
N ALA A 618 11.78 0.54 -15.38
CA ALA A 618 11.30 1.43 -16.44
C ALA A 618 9.79 1.74 -16.36
N HIS A 619 8.99 0.87 -15.74
CA HIS A 619 7.53 0.96 -15.76
C HIS A 619 6.94 1.25 -14.36
N PRO A 620 6.49 2.49 -14.08
CA PRO A 620 5.79 2.85 -12.84
C PRO A 620 4.65 1.90 -12.45
N ALA A 621 3.98 1.27 -13.42
CA ALA A 621 2.90 0.32 -13.18
C ALA A 621 3.31 -0.87 -12.30
N THR A 622 4.60 -1.22 -12.22
CA THR A 622 5.09 -2.32 -11.37
C THR A 622 5.47 -1.89 -9.95
N ARG A 623 5.31 -0.61 -9.60
CA ARG A 623 5.81 -0.06 -8.32
C ARG A 623 4.79 -0.03 -7.18
N SER A 624 3.57 -0.53 -7.42
CA SER A 624 2.47 -0.48 -6.45
C SER A 624 1.75 -1.82 -6.35
N TYR A 625 1.19 -2.09 -5.17
CA TYR A 625 0.29 -3.22 -4.98
C TYR A 625 -1.08 -2.96 -5.62
N HIS A 626 -1.45 -1.70 -5.89
CA HIS A 626 -2.82 -1.32 -6.25
C HIS A 626 -3.03 -1.04 -7.74
N THR A 627 -2.09 -1.47 -8.59
CA THR A 627 -2.13 -1.24 -10.03
C THR A 627 -2.50 -2.48 -10.83
N LEU A 628 -2.60 -3.65 -10.20
CA LEU A 628 -2.83 -4.94 -10.86
C LEU A 628 -4.33 -5.29 -10.97
N THR A 629 -4.74 -5.72 -12.15
CA THR A 629 -6.07 -6.28 -12.42
C THR A 629 -5.94 -7.62 -13.14
N VAL A 630 -6.54 -8.68 -12.59
CA VAL A 630 -6.59 -9.99 -13.26
C VAL A 630 -7.47 -9.92 -14.50
N LEU A 631 -7.00 -10.48 -15.61
CA LEU A 631 -7.69 -10.48 -16.89
C LEU A 631 -8.28 -11.85 -17.18
N PRO A 632 -9.53 -11.96 -17.67
CA PRO A 632 -10.09 -13.24 -18.07
C PRO A 632 -9.29 -13.87 -19.22
N SER A 633 -8.96 -15.15 -19.06
CA SER A 633 -8.45 -16.00 -20.14
C SER A 633 -9.30 -17.27 -20.27
N ALA A 634 -9.43 -17.81 -21.47
CA ALA A 634 -10.27 -19.00 -21.73
C ALA A 634 -9.60 -20.34 -21.36
N ASN A 635 -8.27 -20.37 -21.23
CA ASN A 635 -7.51 -21.61 -21.02
C ASN A 635 -7.07 -21.70 -19.53
N PRO A 636 -7.28 -22.83 -18.84
CA PRO A 636 -6.83 -23.01 -17.45
C PRO A 636 -5.31 -23.02 -17.27
N ALA A 637 -4.53 -23.24 -18.33
CA ALA A 637 -3.07 -23.17 -18.29
C ALA A 637 -2.50 -21.76 -18.54
N ILE A 638 -3.34 -20.78 -18.90
CA ILE A 638 -2.89 -19.41 -19.16
C ILE A 638 -3.44 -18.47 -18.08
N VAL A 639 -2.55 -17.77 -17.38
CA VAL A 639 -2.93 -16.66 -16.49
C VAL A 639 -2.59 -15.34 -17.17
N ALA A 640 -3.46 -14.34 -17.01
CA ALA A 640 -3.23 -13.01 -17.55
C ALA A 640 -3.63 -11.93 -16.53
N PHE A 641 -2.87 -10.84 -16.50
CA PHE A 641 -3.18 -9.67 -15.68
C PHE A 641 -2.60 -8.40 -16.30
N ALA A 642 -3.25 -7.27 -16.04
CA ALA A 642 -2.78 -5.95 -16.39
C ALA A 642 -2.14 -5.27 -15.19
N ARG A 643 -1.18 -4.38 -15.43
CA ARG A 643 -0.75 -3.36 -14.48
C ARG A 643 -0.89 -1.98 -15.11
N GLN A 644 -1.45 -1.02 -14.39
CA GLN A 644 -1.61 0.34 -14.92
C GLN A 644 -1.33 1.44 -13.90
N THR A 645 -0.56 2.45 -14.31
CA THR A 645 -0.48 3.74 -13.63
C THR A 645 -1.08 4.83 -14.54
N PRO A 646 -2.12 5.57 -14.08
CA PRO A 646 -2.72 6.65 -14.86
C PRO A 646 -1.75 7.78 -15.20
N ALA A 647 -1.99 8.45 -16.32
CA ALA A 647 -1.18 9.56 -16.86
C ALA A 647 -0.83 10.65 -15.83
N GLN A 648 -1.76 11.03 -14.95
CA GLN A 648 -1.49 12.08 -13.97
C GLN A 648 -0.48 11.69 -12.88
N TYR A 649 -0.15 10.40 -12.76
CA TYR A 649 0.78 9.85 -11.76
C TYR A 649 2.09 9.35 -12.39
N THR A 650 2.30 9.57 -13.69
CA THR A 650 3.55 9.29 -14.39
C THR A 650 4.31 10.58 -14.67
N ALA A 651 5.64 10.48 -14.78
CA ALA A 651 6.50 11.65 -14.96
C ALA A 651 6.36 12.30 -16.34
N ASP A 652 5.99 11.54 -17.37
CA ASP A 652 5.84 11.99 -18.76
C ASP A 652 4.39 12.39 -19.11
N GLY A 653 3.44 12.24 -18.18
CA GLY A 653 2.04 12.55 -18.39
C GLY A 653 1.32 11.57 -19.32
N LYS A 654 1.87 10.37 -19.55
CA LYS A 654 1.23 9.30 -20.31
C LYS A 654 0.86 8.13 -19.41
N PRO A 655 -0.26 7.43 -19.62
CA PRO A 655 -0.53 6.21 -18.87
C PRO A 655 0.58 5.19 -19.12
N ASP A 656 0.99 4.48 -18.08
CA ASP A 656 1.89 3.34 -18.18
C ASP A 656 1.08 2.06 -17.98
N THR A 657 0.96 1.23 -19.02
CA THR A 657 0.11 0.02 -19.00
C THR A 657 0.89 -1.18 -19.52
N LEU A 658 0.96 -2.22 -18.69
CA LEU A 658 1.53 -3.52 -19.01
C LEU A 658 0.43 -4.59 -19.04
N LEU A 659 0.49 -5.49 -20.01
CA LEU A 659 -0.36 -6.68 -20.11
C LEU A 659 0.55 -7.91 -20.05
N ILE A 660 0.36 -8.74 -19.03
CA ILE A 660 1.21 -9.90 -18.77
C ILE A 660 0.38 -11.15 -19.03
N VAL A 661 0.93 -12.07 -19.83
CA VAL A 661 0.29 -13.34 -20.17
C VAL A 661 1.32 -14.45 -19.98
N VAL A 662 1.00 -15.46 -19.17
CA VAL A 662 1.95 -16.51 -18.79
C VAL A 662 1.35 -17.89 -19.05
N ASN A 663 2.12 -18.75 -19.71
CA ASN A 663 1.81 -20.17 -19.82
C ASN A 663 2.34 -20.93 -18.60
N LEU A 664 1.45 -21.55 -17.84
CA LEU A 664 1.76 -22.32 -16.65
C LEU A 664 2.18 -23.77 -16.97
N ASP A 665 1.86 -24.28 -18.17
CA ASP A 665 2.30 -25.59 -18.65
C ASP A 665 3.72 -25.45 -19.23
N CYS A 666 4.68 -26.14 -18.62
CA CYS A 666 6.08 -26.06 -19.01
C CYS A 666 6.49 -27.07 -20.09
N TYR A 667 5.57 -27.91 -20.56
CA TYR A 667 5.86 -28.96 -21.53
C TYR A 667 5.13 -28.77 -22.86
N HIS A 668 3.96 -28.12 -22.84
CA HIS A 668 3.13 -27.98 -24.05
C HIS A 668 2.88 -26.52 -24.41
N GLU A 669 2.79 -26.28 -25.72
CA GLU A 669 2.24 -25.04 -26.24
C GLU A 669 0.78 -24.89 -25.81
N GLN A 670 0.45 -23.72 -25.28
CA GLN A 670 -0.90 -23.38 -24.84
C GLN A 670 -1.40 -22.15 -25.59
N GLN A 671 -2.68 -22.20 -25.95
CA GLN A 671 -3.38 -21.14 -26.67
C GLN A 671 -4.54 -20.60 -25.84
N SER A 672 -4.79 -19.31 -25.92
CA SER A 672 -5.95 -18.70 -25.27
C SER A 672 -6.45 -17.46 -25.99
N SER A 673 -7.64 -17.02 -25.60
CA SER A 673 -8.14 -15.67 -25.88
C SER A 673 -8.08 -14.87 -24.58
N ILE A 674 -7.41 -13.72 -24.60
CA ILE A 674 -7.26 -12.81 -23.47
C ILE A 674 -8.24 -11.65 -23.63
N HIS A 675 -9.11 -11.48 -22.65
CA HIS A 675 -10.09 -10.41 -22.62
C HIS A 675 -9.54 -9.19 -21.87
N VAL A 676 -9.58 -8.02 -22.49
CA VAL A 676 -9.12 -6.75 -21.91
C VAL A 676 -10.31 -5.79 -21.81
N ASP A 677 -10.62 -5.36 -20.58
CA ASP A 677 -11.61 -4.28 -20.37
C ASP A 677 -11.00 -2.94 -20.77
N LEU A 678 -11.28 -2.54 -22.01
CA LEU A 678 -10.73 -1.32 -22.61
C LEU A 678 -11.17 -0.07 -21.85
N ASN A 679 -12.40 -0.04 -21.32
CA ASN A 679 -12.90 1.12 -20.59
C ASN A 679 -12.20 1.25 -19.23
N ALA A 680 -12.03 0.13 -18.52
CA ALA A 680 -11.34 0.11 -17.23
C ALA A 680 -9.88 0.57 -17.35
N LEU A 681 -9.21 0.27 -18.47
CA LEU A 681 -7.82 0.66 -18.73
C LEU A 681 -7.69 1.96 -19.56
N GLY A 682 -8.79 2.64 -19.90
CA GLY A 682 -8.75 3.86 -20.72
C GLY A 682 -8.14 3.65 -22.13
N LEU A 683 -8.31 2.46 -22.70
CA LEU A 683 -7.85 2.07 -24.04
C LEU A 683 -8.95 2.33 -25.10
N PRO A 684 -8.58 2.55 -26.37
CA PRO A 684 -9.57 2.85 -27.41
C PRO A 684 -10.48 1.65 -27.70
N ALA A 685 -11.79 1.84 -27.60
CA ALA A 685 -12.80 0.80 -27.85
C ALA A 685 -13.23 0.70 -29.33
N ASP A 686 -12.92 1.71 -30.14
CA ASP A 686 -13.35 1.85 -31.54
C ASP A 686 -12.29 1.37 -32.57
N ARG A 687 -11.07 1.06 -32.10
CA ARG A 687 -9.93 0.64 -32.94
C ARG A 687 -8.97 -0.26 -32.15
N THR A 688 -8.07 -0.93 -32.86
CA THR A 688 -6.96 -1.63 -32.22
C THR A 688 -5.94 -0.65 -31.61
N TYR A 689 -5.24 -1.09 -30.58
CA TYR A 689 -4.10 -0.40 -29.97
C TYR A 689 -2.84 -1.25 -30.13
N ARG A 690 -1.68 -0.60 -30.21
CA ARG A 690 -0.42 -1.30 -30.40
C ARG A 690 0.18 -1.67 -29.06
N VAL A 691 0.74 -2.87 -28.99
CA VAL A 691 1.51 -3.35 -27.85
C VAL A 691 2.87 -3.89 -28.31
N ARG A 692 3.89 -3.72 -27.48
CA ARG A 692 5.25 -4.26 -27.70
C ARG A 692 5.62 -5.21 -26.58
N ASP A 693 6.03 -6.41 -26.94
CA ASP A 693 6.57 -7.40 -26.00
C ASP A 693 7.98 -7.01 -25.56
N LEU A 694 8.14 -6.71 -24.29
CA LEU A 694 9.40 -6.23 -23.70
C LEU A 694 10.45 -7.32 -23.53
N LEU A 695 10.07 -8.60 -23.66
CA LEU A 695 11.02 -9.72 -23.65
C LEU A 695 11.62 -10.00 -25.03
N THR A 696 10.86 -9.74 -26.11
CA THR A 696 11.24 -10.18 -27.47
C THR A 696 11.26 -9.07 -28.52
N ASP A 697 10.83 -7.86 -28.16
CA ASP A 697 10.63 -6.71 -29.05
C ASP A 697 9.61 -6.89 -30.18
N ARG A 698 8.85 -8.00 -30.18
CA ARG A 698 7.73 -8.19 -31.11
C ARG A 698 6.60 -7.21 -30.82
N THR A 699 5.95 -6.73 -31.88
CA THR A 699 4.80 -5.82 -31.78
C THR A 699 3.52 -6.49 -32.27
N PHE A 700 2.40 -6.20 -31.60
CA PHE A 700 1.08 -6.72 -31.93
C PHE A 700 0.05 -5.58 -31.96
N ASP A 701 -1.03 -5.79 -32.70
CA ASP A 701 -2.22 -4.93 -32.64
C ASP A 701 -3.31 -5.66 -31.86
N TRP A 702 -3.64 -5.14 -30.68
CA TRP A 702 -4.60 -5.73 -29.75
C TRP A 702 -5.92 -4.95 -29.74
N SER A 703 -6.97 -5.61 -29.27
CA SER A 703 -8.31 -5.07 -29.10
C SER A 703 -8.92 -5.60 -27.78
N TRP A 704 -10.24 -5.74 -27.73
CA TRP A 704 -10.98 -6.31 -26.60
C TRP A 704 -10.66 -7.79 -26.34
N ASP A 705 -10.58 -8.63 -27.39
CA ASP A 705 -10.24 -10.06 -27.31
C ASP A 705 -9.02 -10.36 -28.17
N ASN A 706 -8.03 -11.05 -27.59
CA ASN A 706 -6.70 -11.21 -28.19
C ASN A 706 -6.23 -12.67 -28.13
N PHE A 707 -6.00 -13.27 -29.30
CA PHE A 707 -5.45 -14.62 -29.39
C PHE A 707 -3.95 -14.62 -29.04
N VAL A 708 -3.54 -15.59 -28.22
CA VAL A 708 -2.14 -15.84 -27.85
C VAL A 708 -1.78 -17.31 -28.03
N SER A 709 -0.52 -17.58 -28.37
CA SER A 709 0.07 -18.93 -28.45
C SER A 709 1.45 -18.88 -27.79
N LEU A 710 1.63 -19.59 -26.68
CA LEU A 710 2.87 -19.58 -25.89
C LEU A 710 3.44 -20.98 -25.80
N ALA A 711 4.64 -21.17 -26.33
CA ALA A 711 5.34 -22.45 -26.34
C ALA A 711 6.54 -22.39 -25.37
N PRO A 712 6.63 -23.26 -24.35
CA PRO A 712 7.64 -23.14 -23.28
C PRO A 712 9.10 -23.16 -23.73
N TRP A 713 9.40 -23.76 -24.89
CA TRP A 713 10.74 -23.77 -25.49
C TRP A 713 11.09 -22.51 -26.28
N ALA A 714 10.14 -21.59 -26.47
CA ALA A 714 10.32 -20.34 -27.18
C ALA A 714 9.95 -19.15 -26.28
N ASP A 715 8.69 -19.10 -25.82
CA ASP A 715 8.13 -18.01 -25.04
C ASP A 715 7.26 -18.60 -23.90
N VAL A 716 7.72 -18.50 -22.66
CA VAL A 716 6.89 -18.87 -21.48
C VAL A 716 5.85 -17.81 -21.15
N ALA A 717 6.07 -16.58 -21.60
CA ALA A 717 5.21 -15.44 -21.29
C ALA A 717 5.37 -14.31 -22.33
N HIS A 718 4.38 -13.43 -22.35
CA HIS A 718 4.49 -12.09 -22.91
C HIS A 718 4.43 -11.04 -21.79
N ILE A 719 5.27 -10.01 -21.90
CA ILE A 719 5.16 -8.79 -21.08
C ILE A 719 4.98 -7.62 -22.04
N LEU A 720 3.74 -7.23 -22.27
CA LEU A 720 3.37 -6.31 -23.34
C LEU A 720 3.17 -4.89 -22.80
N SER A 721 3.95 -3.93 -23.28
CA SER A 721 3.70 -2.50 -23.02
C SER A 721 2.74 -1.94 -24.06
N VAL A 722 1.74 -1.18 -23.62
CA VAL A 722 0.85 -0.42 -24.51
C VAL A 722 1.57 0.82 -25.04
N GLU A 723 1.42 1.11 -26.33
CA GLU A 723 1.97 2.31 -26.97
C GLU A 723 0.89 3.41 -27.11
N TYR A 724 1.14 4.59 -26.52
CA TYR A 724 0.24 5.76 -26.48
C TYR A 724 0.70 6.94 -27.34
#